data_AF-A0A1E4TW85-F1
#
_entry.id   AF-A0A1E4TW85-F1
#
_cell.length_a   1.000
_cell.length_b   1.000
_cell.length_c   1.000
_cell.angle_alpha   90.00
_cell.angle_beta   90.00
_cell.angle_gamma   90.00
#
_symmetry.space_group_name_H-M   'P 1'
#
loop_
_entity.id
_entity.type
_entity.pdbx_description
1 polymer ?
#
loop_
_entity_poly.entity_id
_entity_poly.type
_entity_poly.pdbx_seq_one_letter_code
_entity_poly.pdbx_strand_id
1 'polypeptide(L)'
;MQLLINEKSRVIALVSRTYILLFQHMKDESNKVRIELQSKESFNDKHFKKFSKHKIHGFLGLINVNDDVFLCVITGKAEVANPLPGQTVNKIFAVEFHCLNRNTWDFIQIDNNGYPSMSNFDPQNSKQRFEQHPCFELRKLLGNGSFYYSSDFDLTSALQSRGVTNDSLSLDDFQQQYMWNSFMMKQVISFRNQLGSSEKNILDYNGFLTTVIRGFAETFQTHIKNLKTQVTIISKQSWKRAGTRFNARGIDDDGNVANFVETEFILSCNKVVYSFTEVRGSVPVFWEQDTALISPKVAVTRSKEATQPVFEKHFHGLFEKYGPVHVVNLLSKTKPSEYELSKRYKSHVTTLSQQDAQIAYTEFDFHAKAGKNFELANKIIPMLENSLLEFGYFSYDLINNEILTHQTGVFRVNCLDCLDRTNVIQQLLSNCALNLFFKDNNIPTSYEMDLVTKHNTLWADNGDAISQIYTGTNALKSSYTRSGKMGFAGMLSDATKSVSRMYINNFQDKGKQMTIDTLLGKLENQVPVQIFDPINDYVIEELDKFSSKFTKYTNITVFTGTYNLAGVSKVGDLTEWLFPQENNGISPDIVILGFQEVLELNAQNLINNDKSQSVYWQKVVGDQLNSGITGDTYVLLRAEQMTSIMLLFFVKSDKMPFIKNVEGATKKTGLGGMAANKGGVALRFDYSDSSFCVVNSHLAAGVKAIEERCNDFETISNGISFSRGKKVKDHESVIWLGDLNFRIDLSNEEVRSCISSSNLNYLLQYDQLKHEMNVKNGFFKKFFEAKIDFKPTYKFDKMSNYYDSSEKARVPSWTDRVIYYGKNLHQLNYNSCETIMFSDHRPVYGTFEAKVKIIDQALRHKIKHELYMNYKGAHKDELNSGSLIDLEDLEGSSPSLLSDSRETSSLS
;
A
#
# COMPACT_ATOMS: atom_id res chain seq x y z
N MET A 1 33.24 7.22 0.53
CA MET A 1 33.21 6.98 1.98
C MET A 1 33.88 5.67 2.31
N GLN A 2 34.19 5.43 3.58
CA GLN A 2 34.66 4.15 4.13
C GLN A 2 33.79 3.77 5.33
N LEU A 3 33.64 2.47 5.60
CA LEU A 3 32.90 1.99 6.76
C LEU A 3 33.87 1.29 7.72
N LEU A 4 33.91 1.75 8.96
CA LEU A 4 34.73 1.18 10.03
C LEU A 4 33.86 0.69 11.18
N ILE A 5 34.41 -0.19 12.02
CA ILE A 5 33.74 -0.69 13.22
C ILE A 5 34.69 -0.82 14.40
N ASN A 6 34.25 -0.39 15.57
CA ASN A 6 34.82 -0.76 16.85
C ASN A 6 34.05 -1.98 17.38
N GLU A 7 34.67 -3.16 17.33
CA GLU A 7 34.02 -4.42 17.71
C GLU A 7 33.67 -4.49 19.21
N LYS A 8 34.43 -3.81 20.08
CA LYS A 8 34.22 -3.85 21.54
C LYS A 8 33.00 -3.05 21.95
N SER A 9 32.92 -1.79 21.51
CA SER A 9 31.82 -0.88 21.82
C SER A 9 30.64 -0.98 20.84
N ARG A 10 30.80 -1.76 19.77
CA ARG A 10 29.84 -1.93 18.67
C ARG A 10 29.43 -0.60 18.03
N VAL A 11 30.41 0.28 17.78
CA VAL A 11 30.20 1.56 17.08
C VAL A 11 30.60 1.41 15.62
N ILE A 12 29.69 1.74 14.70
CA ILE A 12 29.97 1.77 13.26
C ILE A 12 30.23 3.22 12.85
N ALA A 13 31.35 3.46 12.16
CA ALA A 13 31.73 4.77 11.66
C ALA A 13 31.64 4.84 10.14
N LEU A 14 30.81 5.75 9.62
CA LEU A 14 30.76 6.09 8.20
C LEU A 14 31.64 7.30 7.95
N VAL A 15 32.81 7.07 7.36
CA VAL A 15 33.86 8.07 7.16
C VAL A 15 33.71 8.71 5.77
N SER A 16 33.48 10.02 5.73
CA SER A 16 33.44 10.82 4.50
C SER A 16 34.75 11.58 4.24
N ARG A 17 34.70 12.66 3.47
CA ARG A 17 35.88 13.44 3.08
C ARG A 17 36.46 14.17 4.29
N THR A 18 35.64 14.93 4.99
CA THR A 18 36.06 15.80 6.09
C THR A 18 35.43 15.44 7.43
N TYR A 19 34.31 14.71 7.44
CA TYR A 19 33.59 14.31 8.65
C TYR A 19 33.27 12.82 8.70
N ILE A 20 32.86 12.36 9.87
CA ILE A 20 32.49 10.99 10.20
C ILE A 20 31.13 11.00 10.88
N LEU A 21 30.28 10.07 10.49
CA LEU A 21 29.00 9.82 11.15
C LEU A 21 29.08 8.49 11.90
N LEU A 22 29.02 8.56 13.23
CA LEU A 22 29.07 7.40 14.11
C LEU A 22 27.65 6.91 14.41
N PHE A 23 27.50 5.59 14.49
CA PHE A 23 26.23 4.92 14.79
C PHE A 23 26.45 3.91 15.91
N GLN A 24 25.64 3.99 16.96
CA GLN A 24 25.68 3.03 18.07
C GLN A 24 24.26 2.59 18.43
N HIS A 25 24.05 1.27 18.56
CA HIS A 25 22.78 0.73 19.05
C HIS A 25 22.69 0.85 20.59
N MET A 26 21.51 1.20 21.10
CA MET A 26 21.26 1.33 22.54
C MET A 26 20.85 -0.03 23.14
N LYS A 27 21.64 -0.57 24.08
CA LYS A 27 21.46 -1.94 24.60
C LYS A 27 20.09 -2.19 25.26
N ASP A 28 19.49 -1.17 25.85
CA ASP A 28 18.23 -1.29 26.60
C ASP A 28 16.97 -1.15 25.73
N GLU A 29 17.12 -0.78 24.45
CA GLU A 29 16.00 -0.52 23.54
C GLU A 29 16.23 -1.06 22.13
N SER A 30 15.39 -2.01 21.69
CA SER A 30 15.66 -2.83 20.49
C SER A 30 15.77 -2.05 19.17
N ASN A 31 15.16 -0.87 19.04
CA ASN A 31 15.12 -0.10 17.78
C ASN A 31 15.79 1.29 17.85
N LYS A 32 16.46 1.66 18.95
CA LYS A 32 17.10 2.98 19.10
C LYS A 32 18.58 2.98 18.69
N VAL A 33 19.00 4.03 18.01
CA VAL A 33 20.37 4.25 17.52
C VAL A 33 20.84 5.66 17.85
N ARG A 34 21.98 5.80 18.53
CA ARG A 34 22.66 7.09 18.71
C ARG A 34 23.45 7.42 17.44
N ILE A 35 23.38 8.68 17.01
CA ILE A 35 24.16 9.21 15.89
C ILE A 35 24.99 10.40 16.35
N GLU A 36 26.27 10.42 15.96
CA GLU A 36 27.20 11.52 16.29
C GLU A 36 27.96 11.97 15.02
N LEU A 37 28.10 13.28 14.84
CA LEU A 37 28.85 13.87 13.74
C LEU A 37 30.18 14.43 14.26
N GLN A 38 31.29 13.85 13.82
CA GLN A 38 32.63 14.25 14.28
C GLN A 38 33.51 14.68 13.11
N SER A 39 34.41 15.63 13.33
CA SER A 39 35.43 15.97 12.34
C SER A 39 36.40 14.80 12.17
N LYS A 40 36.89 14.58 10.96
CA LYS A 40 37.84 13.51 10.69
C LYS A 40 39.19 13.73 11.40
N GLU A 41 39.53 14.98 11.69
CA GLU A 41 40.79 15.36 12.34
C GLU A 41 40.82 15.00 13.83
N SER A 42 39.67 15.06 14.52
CA SER A 42 39.57 14.71 15.94
C SER A 42 39.29 13.22 16.19
N PHE A 43 39.01 12.45 15.14
CA PHE A 43 38.64 11.04 15.27
C PHE A 43 39.85 10.12 15.51
N ASN A 44 39.81 9.39 16.63
CA ASN A 44 40.80 8.37 16.96
C ASN A 44 40.38 7.00 16.40
N ASP A 45 41.02 6.60 15.29
CA ASP A 45 40.71 5.35 14.58
C ASP A 45 41.42 4.11 15.15
N LYS A 46 42.25 4.23 16.21
CA LYS A 46 43.07 3.13 16.75
C LYS A 46 42.28 1.86 17.13
N HIS A 47 41.02 2.02 17.55
CA HIS A 47 40.15 0.92 17.94
C HIS A 47 39.16 0.49 16.84
N PHE A 48 39.23 1.13 15.68
CA PHE A 48 38.35 0.86 14.55
C PHE A 48 39.06 -0.01 13.51
N LYS A 49 38.34 -0.97 12.95
CA LYS A 49 38.77 -1.78 11.81
C LYS A 49 37.87 -1.54 10.62
N LYS A 50 38.39 -1.76 9.43
CA LYS A 50 37.60 -1.67 8.19
C LYS A 50 36.50 -2.73 8.20
N PHE A 51 35.24 -2.29 8.20
CA PHE A 51 34.09 -3.18 8.34
C PHE A 51 33.61 -3.73 6.99
N SER A 52 33.56 -2.88 5.97
CA SER A 52 33.31 -3.31 4.58
C SER A 52 34.61 -3.32 3.79
N LYS A 53 34.86 -4.38 3.02
CA LYS A 53 36.00 -4.46 2.09
C LYS A 53 35.83 -3.48 0.91
N HIS A 54 34.59 -3.18 0.54
CA HIS A 54 34.22 -2.37 -0.60
C HIS A 54 34.30 -0.87 -0.32
N LYS A 55 34.41 -0.07 -1.39
CA LYS A 55 34.30 1.38 -1.29
C LYS A 55 32.83 1.74 -1.09
N ILE A 56 32.54 2.65 -0.17
CA ILE A 56 31.17 3.10 0.07
C ILE A 56 30.87 4.31 -0.80
N HIS A 57 29.78 4.21 -1.56
CA HIS A 57 29.37 5.19 -2.58
C HIS A 57 28.16 6.03 -2.18
N GLY A 58 27.40 5.60 -1.17
CA GLY A 58 26.22 6.29 -0.66
C GLY A 58 25.67 5.58 0.57
N PHE A 59 24.86 6.28 1.35
CA PHE A 59 24.20 5.74 2.54
C PHE A 59 22.68 5.77 2.32
N LEU A 60 22.05 4.59 2.39
CA LEU A 60 20.63 4.42 2.08
C LEU A 60 19.72 4.64 3.28
N GLY A 61 20.26 4.57 4.50
CA GLY A 61 19.52 4.76 5.74
C GLY A 61 19.63 3.56 6.68
N LEU A 62 18.78 3.57 7.70
CA LEU A 62 18.69 2.53 8.74
C LEU A 62 17.37 1.76 8.60
N ILE A 63 17.38 0.46 8.87
CA ILE A 63 16.16 -0.36 8.87
C ILE A 63 16.20 -1.42 9.97
N ASN A 64 15.06 -1.66 10.62
CA ASN A 64 14.88 -2.77 11.55
C ASN A 64 14.22 -3.95 10.80
N VAL A 65 14.85 -5.13 10.88
CA VAL A 65 14.35 -6.39 10.32
C VAL A 65 14.58 -7.50 11.34
N ASN A 66 13.50 -8.16 11.79
CA ASN A 66 13.55 -9.26 12.77
C ASN A 66 14.31 -8.89 14.07
N ASP A 67 14.02 -7.72 14.62
CA ASP A 67 14.66 -7.14 15.81
C ASP A 67 16.14 -6.73 15.65
N ASP A 68 16.70 -6.88 14.44
CA ASP A 68 18.05 -6.43 14.12
C ASP A 68 18.01 -5.11 13.36
N VAL A 69 18.83 -4.16 13.81
CA VAL A 69 18.94 -2.83 13.19
C VAL A 69 20.12 -2.83 12.23
N PHE A 70 19.88 -2.52 10.97
CA PHE A 70 20.90 -2.53 9.92
C PHE A 70 21.15 -1.14 9.35
N LEU A 71 22.43 -0.81 9.18
CA LEU A 71 22.93 0.29 8.38
C LEU A 71 23.12 -0.17 6.94
N CYS A 72 22.47 0.50 5.98
CA CYS A 72 22.51 0.13 4.57
C CYS A 72 23.35 1.10 3.74
N VAL A 73 24.29 0.56 2.96
CA VAL A 73 25.23 1.34 2.15
C VAL A 73 25.30 0.84 0.71
N ILE A 74 25.55 1.77 -0.21
CA ILE A 74 25.79 1.46 -1.64
C ILE A 74 27.26 1.08 -1.80
N THR A 75 27.51 -0.14 -2.27
CA THR A 75 28.87 -0.67 -2.51
C THR A 75 29.18 -0.88 -3.99
N GLY A 76 28.16 -0.88 -4.86
CA GLY A 76 28.32 -0.96 -6.31
C GLY A 76 27.42 0.03 -7.04
N LYS A 77 28.04 0.87 -7.87
CA LYS A 77 27.36 1.85 -8.72
C LYS A 77 27.92 1.85 -10.15
N ALA A 78 27.08 2.19 -11.12
CA ALA A 78 27.50 2.53 -12.48
C ALA A 78 26.97 3.94 -12.82
N GLU A 79 27.82 4.82 -13.33
CA GLU A 79 27.36 6.09 -13.90
C GLU A 79 26.63 5.79 -15.21
N VAL A 80 25.39 6.29 -15.34
CA VAL A 80 24.48 5.94 -16.44
C VAL A 80 23.87 7.15 -17.13
N ALA A 81 23.80 8.28 -16.44
CA ALA A 81 23.22 9.49 -17.01
C ALA A 81 24.01 10.73 -16.58
N ASN A 82 23.97 11.74 -17.44
CA ASN A 82 24.52 13.07 -17.29
C ASN A 82 23.47 14.06 -17.82
N PRO A 83 22.40 14.36 -17.06
CA PRO A 83 21.25 15.14 -17.52
C PRO A 83 21.60 16.60 -17.83
N LEU A 84 22.52 17.18 -17.07
CA LEU A 84 23.08 18.52 -17.26
C LEU A 84 24.62 18.44 -17.23
N PRO A 85 25.34 19.42 -17.80
CA PRO A 85 26.79 19.48 -17.72
C PRO A 85 27.29 19.43 -16.27
N GLY A 86 28.15 18.47 -15.94
CA GLY A 86 28.76 18.35 -14.61
C GLY A 86 27.92 17.61 -13.56
N GLN A 87 26.68 17.22 -13.88
CA GLN A 87 25.79 16.49 -12.97
C GLN A 87 25.64 15.04 -13.41
N THR A 88 25.72 14.10 -12.47
CA THR A 88 25.81 12.66 -12.72
C THR A 88 24.69 11.88 -12.07
N VAL A 89 24.23 10.83 -12.73
CA VAL A 89 23.24 9.89 -12.20
C VAL A 89 23.82 8.49 -12.20
N ASN A 90 23.66 7.79 -11.08
CA ASN A 90 24.27 6.50 -10.83
C ASN A 90 23.19 5.43 -10.62
N LYS A 91 23.32 4.30 -11.31
CA LYS A 91 22.52 3.08 -11.09
C LYS A 91 23.15 2.24 -9.98
N ILE A 92 22.32 1.76 -9.07
CA ILE A 92 22.72 0.87 -7.96
C ILE A 92 22.67 -0.58 -8.44
N PHE A 93 23.75 -1.34 -8.23
CA PHE A 93 23.78 -2.78 -8.50
C PHE A 93 24.25 -3.62 -7.31
N ALA A 94 24.79 -3.00 -6.26
CA ALA A 94 25.14 -3.70 -5.03
C ALA A 94 24.99 -2.80 -3.80
N VAL A 95 24.45 -3.40 -2.74
CA VAL A 95 24.31 -2.81 -1.41
C VAL A 95 24.78 -3.80 -0.35
N GLU A 96 25.19 -3.29 0.80
CA GLU A 96 25.51 -4.07 1.99
C GLU A 96 24.66 -3.60 3.18
N PHE A 97 24.30 -4.54 4.04
CA PHE A 97 23.58 -4.31 5.29
C PHE A 97 24.50 -4.71 6.44
N HIS A 98 24.76 -3.77 7.34
CA HIS A 98 25.66 -3.95 8.47
C HIS A 98 24.84 -3.84 9.76
N CYS A 99 24.78 -4.93 10.52
CA CYS A 99 23.99 -5.02 11.74
C CYS A 99 24.63 -4.16 12.85
N LEU A 100 23.86 -3.26 13.47
CA LEU A 100 24.33 -2.38 14.54
C LEU A 100 24.30 -3.06 15.92
N ASN A 101 23.39 -4.00 16.15
CA ASN A 101 23.14 -4.58 17.47
C ASN A 101 23.73 -6.00 17.67
N ARG A 102 24.01 -6.74 16.60
CA ARG A 102 24.61 -8.10 16.66
C ARG A 102 25.82 -8.22 15.75
N ASN A 103 26.80 -9.02 16.16
CA ASN A 103 27.99 -9.36 15.37
C ASN A 103 27.81 -10.63 14.51
N THR A 104 26.64 -11.28 14.57
CA THR A 104 26.33 -12.54 13.87
C THR A 104 26.64 -12.50 12.38
N TRP A 105 26.51 -11.33 11.74
CA TRP A 105 26.67 -11.16 10.29
C TRP A 105 28.00 -10.52 9.89
N ASP A 106 28.89 -10.28 10.86
CA ASP A 106 30.12 -9.54 10.63
C ASP A 106 31.13 -10.34 9.83
N PHE A 107 31.72 -9.71 8.82
CA PHE A 107 32.76 -10.29 7.99
C PHE A 107 32.36 -11.61 7.30
N ILE A 108 31.06 -11.98 7.34
CA ILE A 108 30.52 -13.17 6.69
C ILE A 108 30.30 -12.87 5.21
N GLN A 109 30.83 -13.74 4.36
CA GLN A 109 30.44 -13.76 2.96
C GLN A 109 29.16 -14.57 2.80
N ILE A 110 28.15 -13.93 2.23
CA ILE A 110 26.83 -14.53 1.97
C ILE A 110 26.82 -15.07 0.54
N ASP A 111 26.32 -16.29 0.37
CA ASP A 111 26.16 -16.94 -0.94
C ASP A 111 24.97 -16.36 -1.74
N ASN A 112 24.73 -16.92 -2.94
CA ASN A 112 23.64 -16.49 -3.82
C ASN A 112 22.24 -16.79 -3.28
N ASN A 113 22.13 -17.59 -2.23
CA ASN A 113 20.89 -17.97 -1.56
C ASN A 113 20.70 -17.26 -0.22
N GLY A 114 21.62 -16.38 0.19
CA GLY A 114 21.48 -15.60 1.42
C GLY A 114 22.05 -16.27 2.66
N TYR A 115 22.79 -17.37 2.52
CA TYR A 115 23.39 -18.10 3.63
C TYR A 115 24.90 -17.82 3.77
N PRO A 116 25.46 -17.93 4.99
CA PRO A 116 26.91 -17.89 5.18
C PRO A 116 27.64 -18.91 4.31
N SER A 117 28.68 -18.48 3.58
CA SER A 117 29.47 -19.36 2.73
C SER A 117 30.31 -20.35 3.55
N MET A 118 30.39 -21.61 3.10
CA MET A 118 31.09 -22.69 3.81
C MET A 118 32.61 -22.49 3.93
N SER A 119 33.22 -21.62 3.11
CA SER A 119 34.65 -21.30 3.18
C SER A 119 35.06 -20.53 4.45
N ASN A 120 34.09 -20.02 5.22
CA ASN A 120 34.36 -19.24 6.42
C ASN A 120 34.44 -20.08 7.72
N PHE A 121 34.24 -21.41 7.66
CA PHE A 121 34.03 -22.24 8.86
C PHE A 121 34.82 -23.57 8.86
N ASP A 122 35.22 -24.01 10.06
CA ASP A 122 35.96 -25.25 10.32
C ASP A 122 35.05 -26.49 10.10
N PRO A 123 35.43 -27.46 9.25
CA PRO A 123 34.62 -28.63 8.91
C PRO A 123 34.23 -29.55 10.09
N GLN A 124 34.78 -29.35 11.30
CA GLN A 124 34.44 -30.15 12.47
C GLN A 124 33.08 -29.83 13.12
N ASN A 125 32.43 -28.71 12.79
CA ASN A 125 31.17 -28.26 13.42
C ASN A 125 29.92 -28.38 12.51
N SER A 126 29.79 -29.53 11.83
CA SER A 126 28.81 -29.77 10.74
C SER A 126 27.33 -29.93 11.13
N LYS A 127 26.93 -29.56 12.36
CA LYS A 127 25.52 -29.68 12.83
C LYS A 127 24.76 -28.36 13.00
N GLN A 128 25.37 -27.20 12.76
CA GLN A 128 24.67 -25.91 12.86
C GLN A 128 23.87 -25.64 11.57
N ARG A 129 22.53 -25.58 11.68
CA ARG A 129 21.69 -24.99 10.62
C ARG A 129 21.91 -23.48 10.68
N PHE A 130 22.52 -22.92 9.63
CA PHE A 130 22.71 -21.48 9.52
C PHE A 130 21.42 -20.80 9.07
N GLU A 131 21.10 -19.68 9.68
CA GLU A 131 19.99 -18.84 9.27
C GLU A 131 20.34 -18.04 8.00
N GLN A 132 19.33 -17.70 7.21
CA GLN A 132 19.49 -16.81 6.06
C GLN A 132 19.62 -15.37 6.57
N HIS A 133 20.48 -14.55 5.94
CA HIS A 133 20.62 -13.15 6.33
C HIS A 133 19.27 -12.39 6.22
N PRO A 134 18.79 -11.70 7.27
CA PRO A 134 17.47 -11.07 7.31
C PRO A 134 17.19 -10.10 6.16
N CYS A 135 18.19 -9.29 5.77
CA CYS A 135 18.06 -8.32 4.67
C CYS A 135 18.38 -8.90 3.27
N PHE A 136 18.46 -10.22 3.10
CA PHE A 136 18.87 -10.81 1.81
C PHE A 136 17.96 -10.42 0.65
N GLU A 137 16.64 -10.49 0.83
CA GLU A 137 15.69 -10.11 -0.22
C GLU A 137 15.70 -8.59 -0.48
N LEU A 138 15.95 -7.75 0.54
CA LEU A 138 16.16 -6.31 0.37
C LEU A 138 17.42 -6.03 -0.46
N ARG A 139 18.52 -6.76 -0.20
CA ARG A 139 19.77 -6.67 -0.97
C ARG A 139 19.54 -7.05 -2.43
N LYS A 140 18.78 -8.12 -2.70
CA LYS A 140 18.36 -8.48 -4.06
C LYS A 140 17.53 -7.40 -4.73
N LEU A 141 16.55 -6.83 -4.02
CA LEU A 141 15.69 -5.78 -4.57
C LEU A 141 16.49 -4.53 -4.92
N LEU A 142 17.28 -4.00 -3.98
CA LEU A 142 18.06 -2.77 -4.17
C LEU A 142 19.19 -2.94 -5.19
N GLY A 143 19.74 -4.16 -5.31
CA GLY A 143 20.82 -4.50 -6.25
C GLY A 143 20.36 -4.97 -7.63
N ASN A 144 19.05 -5.02 -7.92
CA ASN A 144 18.56 -5.55 -9.21
C ASN A 144 18.73 -4.58 -10.40
N GLY A 145 19.34 -3.40 -10.19
CA GLY A 145 19.54 -2.41 -11.24
C GLY A 145 18.35 -1.49 -11.53
N SER A 146 17.29 -1.52 -10.72
CA SER A 146 16.11 -0.64 -10.88
C SER A 146 16.15 0.65 -10.04
N PHE A 147 17.18 0.83 -9.22
CA PHE A 147 17.33 1.98 -8.33
C PHE A 147 18.47 2.90 -8.77
N TYR A 148 18.24 4.21 -8.63
CA TYR A 148 19.15 5.25 -9.10
C TYR A 148 19.30 6.33 -8.04
N TYR A 149 20.49 6.92 -7.97
CA TYR A 149 20.79 8.00 -7.05
C TYR A 149 21.77 9.00 -7.68
N SER A 150 21.81 10.20 -7.13
CA SER A 150 22.79 11.22 -7.49
C SER A 150 23.24 11.98 -6.25
N SER A 151 24.44 12.55 -6.31
CA SER A 151 25.02 13.41 -5.28
C SER A 151 25.13 14.87 -5.74
N ASP A 152 24.67 15.18 -6.95
CA ASP A 152 24.77 16.49 -7.60
C ASP A 152 23.52 16.84 -8.46
N PHE A 153 22.51 15.96 -8.48
CA PHE A 153 21.27 16.12 -9.22
C PHE A 153 20.05 15.67 -8.38
N ASP A 154 19.04 16.51 -8.27
CA ASP A 154 17.76 16.12 -7.66
C ASP A 154 16.98 15.21 -8.62
N LEU A 155 16.98 13.90 -8.34
CA LEU A 155 16.24 12.91 -9.13
C LEU A 155 14.74 12.85 -8.82
N THR A 156 14.30 13.45 -7.73
CA THR A 156 12.91 13.39 -7.27
C THR A 156 12.03 14.46 -7.92
N SER A 157 12.60 15.61 -8.26
CA SER A 157 11.87 16.72 -8.90
C SER A 157 12.00 16.70 -10.42
N ALA A 158 11.10 17.39 -11.12
CA ALA A 158 11.29 17.68 -12.55
C ALA A 158 12.24 18.86 -12.72
N LEU A 159 12.87 18.99 -13.87
CA LEU A 159 13.83 20.06 -14.14
C LEU A 159 13.19 21.46 -13.99
N GLN A 160 11.97 21.63 -14.52
CA GLN A 160 11.21 22.87 -14.39
C GLN A 160 10.95 23.27 -12.92
N SER A 161 10.69 22.31 -12.04
CA SER A 161 10.42 22.59 -10.62
C SER A 161 11.70 22.78 -9.79
N ARG A 162 12.78 22.08 -10.14
CA ARG A 162 14.04 22.13 -9.37
C ARG A 162 14.92 23.34 -9.73
N GLY A 163 14.84 23.80 -10.98
CA GLY A 163 15.76 24.78 -11.56
C GLY A 163 16.96 24.15 -12.27
N VAL A 164 17.57 24.89 -13.21
CA VAL A 164 18.66 24.39 -14.06
C VAL A 164 20.04 24.70 -13.50
N THR A 165 20.21 25.82 -12.80
CA THR A 165 21.51 26.36 -12.37
C THR A 165 21.77 26.31 -10.87
N ASN A 166 20.84 25.76 -10.09
CA ASN A 166 21.04 25.57 -8.65
C ASN A 166 21.96 24.35 -8.40
N ASP A 167 23.19 24.62 -7.96
CA ASP A 167 24.17 23.61 -7.52
C ASP A 167 23.83 22.97 -6.16
N SER A 168 22.83 23.50 -5.45
CA SER A 168 22.44 23.03 -4.11
C SER A 168 21.39 21.93 -4.21
N LEU A 169 21.75 20.69 -3.82
CA LEU A 169 20.80 19.66 -3.43
C LEU A 169 20.10 20.11 -2.13
N SER A 170 19.05 20.93 -2.25
CA SER A 170 18.19 21.27 -1.11
C SER A 170 17.39 20.03 -0.72
N LEU A 171 17.77 19.41 0.40
CA LEU A 171 17.01 18.29 0.96
C LEU A 171 15.60 18.68 1.40
N ASP A 172 15.35 19.98 1.54
CA ASP A 172 14.08 20.52 2.02
C ASP A 172 13.00 20.55 0.93
N ASP A 173 13.39 20.48 -0.35
CA ASP A 173 12.49 20.64 -1.52
C ASP A 173 12.22 19.34 -2.29
N PHE A 174 12.76 18.21 -1.83
CA PHE A 174 12.59 16.93 -2.53
C PHE A 174 11.15 16.43 -2.55
N GLN A 175 10.77 15.83 -3.68
CA GLN A 175 9.46 15.20 -3.80
C GLN A 175 9.46 13.82 -3.15
N GLN A 176 9.04 13.78 -1.88
CA GLN A 176 9.06 12.59 -1.04
C GLN A 176 8.47 11.36 -1.73
N GLN A 177 7.41 11.50 -2.55
CA GLN A 177 6.73 10.40 -3.23
C GLN A 177 7.60 9.59 -4.21
N TYR A 178 8.76 10.13 -4.62
CA TYR A 178 9.73 9.44 -5.46
C TYR A 178 10.99 9.01 -4.70
N MET A 179 11.14 9.38 -3.42
CA MET A 179 12.24 8.95 -2.57
C MET A 179 11.95 7.57 -1.96
N TRP A 180 12.41 6.50 -2.61
CA TRP A 180 12.15 5.11 -2.22
C TRP A 180 12.82 4.67 -0.92
N ASN A 181 13.89 5.35 -0.52
CA ASN A 181 14.55 5.12 0.76
C ASN A 181 14.07 6.08 1.87
N SER A 182 12.95 6.79 1.65
CA SER A 182 12.41 7.75 2.63
C SER A 182 12.12 7.13 3.99
N PHE A 183 11.60 5.89 4.04
CA PHE A 183 11.38 5.17 5.31
C PHE A 183 12.70 4.95 6.08
N MET A 184 13.74 4.49 5.38
CA MET A 184 15.06 4.21 5.97
C MET A 184 15.79 5.49 6.40
N MET A 185 15.56 6.59 5.70
CA MET A 185 16.23 7.87 5.96
C MET A 185 15.45 8.78 6.91
N LYS A 186 14.20 8.45 7.23
CA LYS A 186 13.27 9.33 7.96
C LYS A 186 13.87 9.93 9.23
N GLN A 187 14.47 9.11 10.09
CA GLN A 187 15.05 9.62 11.33
C GLN A 187 16.31 10.42 11.08
N VAL A 188 17.18 10.00 10.15
CA VAL A 188 18.43 10.71 9.85
C VAL A 188 18.13 12.11 9.28
N ILE A 189 17.08 12.25 8.46
CA ILE A 189 16.57 13.56 8.02
C ILE A 189 16.01 14.35 9.21
N SER A 190 15.28 13.71 10.13
CA SER A 190 14.82 14.38 11.35
C SER A 190 16.01 14.93 12.16
N PHE A 191 17.04 14.12 12.39
CA PHE A 191 18.29 14.51 13.03
C PHE A 191 18.96 15.67 12.31
N ARG A 192 19.14 15.58 10.98
CA ARG A 192 19.67 16.68 10.16
C ARG A 192 18.86 17.96 10.38
N ASN A 193 17.54 17.89 10.36
CA ASN A 193 16.66 19.05 10.51
C ASN A 193 16.75 19.74 11.88
N GLN A 194 17.23 19.02 12.91
CA GLN A 194 17.43 19.52 14.27
C GLN A 194 18.75 20.28 14.47
N LEU A 195 19.75 20.03 13.60
CA LEU A 195 21.08 20.63 13.66
C LEU A 195 21.08 22.13 13.29
N GLY A 196 22.16 22.83 13.67
CA GLY A 196 22.42 24.19 13.22
C GLY A 196 22.73 24.25 11.71
N SER A 197 22.64 25.45 11.12
CA SER A 197 22.85 25.61 9.67
C SER A 197 24.25 25.19 9.22
N SER A 198 25.27 25.34 10.06
CA SER A 198 26.64 24.93 9.77
C SER A 198 26.75 23.40 9.68
N GLU A 199 26.25 22.68 10.67
CA GLU A 199 26.29 21.22 10.77
C GLU A 199 25.39 20.55 9.72
N LYS A 200 24.24 21.17 9.40
CA LYS A 200 23.40 20.77 8.26
C LYS A 200 24.18 20.78 6.96
N ASN A 201 24.83 21.92 6.65
CA ASN A 201 25.62 22.06 5.44
C ASN A 201 26.78 21.06 5.41
N ILE A 202 27.39 20.76 6.56
CA ILE A 202 28.44 19.74 6.68
C ILE A 202 27.90 18.35 6.33
N LEU A 203 26.74 17.95 6.88
CA LEU A 203 26.11 16.65 6.58
C LEU A 203 25.82 16.50 5.09
N ASP A 204 25.23 17.54 4.50
CA ASP A 204 24.81 17.55 3.10
C ASP A 204 26.02 17.49 2.16
N TYR A 205 27.02 18.35 2.39
CA TYR A 205 28.23 18.40 1.57
C TYR A 205 29.08 17.12 1.69
N ASN A 206 29.07 16.46 2.84
CA ASN A 206 29.75 15.17 3.02
C ASN A 206 28.98 13.99 2.39
N GLY A 207 27.81 14.20 1.82
CA GLY A 207 27.04 13.17 1.11
C GLY A 207 26.51 12.08 2.04
N PHE A 208 26.29 12.41 3.31
CA PHE A 208 25.68 11.50 4.29
C PHE A 208 24.19 11.29 4.05
N LEU A 209 23.57 12.03 3.13
CA LEU A 209 22.17 11.88 2.77
C LEU A 209 22.09 11.57 1.29
N THR A 210 21.45 10.45 0.97
CA THR A 210 21.27 9.99 -0.41
C THR A 210 19.79 9.85 -0.69
N THR A 211 19.30 10.51 -1.74
CA THR A 211 17.95 10.26 -2.25
C THR A 211 18.01 9.20 -3.34
N VAL A 212 17.08 8.26 -3.29
CA VAL A 212 17.02 7.16 -4.25
C VAL A 212 15.65 7.11 -4.91
N ILE A 213 15.65 7.11 -6.24
CA ILE A 213 14.47 6.83 -7.04
C ILE A 213 14.49 5.38 -7.53
N ARG A 214 13.31 4.87 -7.89
CA ARG A 214 13.18 3.62 -8.64
C ARG A 214 12.56 3.92 -10.00
N GLY A 215 13.11 3.35 -11.07
CA GLY A 215 12.62 3.59 -12.43
C GLY A 215 13.69 3.41 -13.49
N PHE A 216 14.02 4.49 -14.20
CA PHE A 216 15.02 4.49 -15.28
C PHE A 216 15.75 5.83 -15.35
N ALA A 217 17.04 5.81 -15.67
CA ALA A 217 17.82 6.98 -16.04
C ALA A 217 18.97 6.58 -16.96
N GLU A 218 19.10 7.24 -18.11
CA GLU A 218 20.19 7.01 -19.07
C GLU A 218 20.40 8.22 -19.98
N THR A 219 21.66 8.49 -20.34
CA THR A 219 22.03 9.58 -21.26
C THR A 219 22.82 9.06 -22.45
N PHE A 220 22.45 9.48 -23.65
CA PHE A 220 23.27 9.36 -24.84
C PHE A 220 23.80 10.71 -25.30
N GLN A 221 25.04 10.71 -25.79
CA GLN A 221 25.64 11.89 -26.41
C GLN A 221 25.36 11.89 -27.90
N THR A 222 24.94 13.02 -28.45
CA THR A 222 24.66 13.27 -29.87
C THR A 222 25.22 14.62 -30.30
N HIS A 223 25.08 14.96 -31.57
CA HIS A 223 25.41 16.27 -32.11
C HIS A 223 24.19 16.89 -32.79
N ILE A 224 23.89 18.13 -32.43
CA ILE A 224 22.89 18.94 -33.14
C ILE A 224 23.63 20.10 -33.78
N LYS A 225 23.65 20.14 -35.12
CA LYS A 225 24.59 20.98 -35.89
C LYS A 225 26.03 20.63 -35.47
N ASN A 226 26.74 21.56 -34.82
CA ASN A 226 28.11 21.36 -34.30
C ASN A 226 28.18 21.37 -32.76
N LEU A 227 27.02 21.36 -32.08
CA LEU A 227 26.97 21.36 -30.62
C LEU A 227 26.89 19.94 -30.10
N LYS A 228 27.78 19.62 -29.16
CA LYS A 228 27.70 18.38 -28.39
C LYS A 228 26.48 18.47 -27.47
N THR A 229 25.55 17.56 -27.66
CA THR A 229 24.27 17.55 -26.97
C THR A 229 24.09 16.23 -26.23
N GLN A 230 23.63 16.29 -24.99
CA GLN A 230 23.22 15.16 -24.18
C GLN A 230 21.71 14.99 -24.29
N VAL A 231 21.27 13.75 -24.46
CA VAL A 231 19.86 13.38 -24.53
C VAL A 231 19.62 12.35 -23.44
N THR A 232 18.70 12.65 -22.53
CA THR A 232 18.51 11.90 -21.29
C THR A 232 17.03 11.58 -21.11
N ILE A 233 16.73 10.37 -20.63
CA ILE A 233 15.41 10.06 -20.06
C ILE A 233 15.58 9.79 -18.58
N ILE A 234 14.72 10.38 -17.75
CA ILE A 234 14.55 10.02 -16.34
C ILE A 234 13.10 9.64 -16.11
N SER A 235 12.85 8.40 -15.68
CA SER A 235 11.54 7.93 -15.25
C SER A 235 11.58 7.56 -13.78
N LYS A 236 10.68 8.12 -12.98
CA LYS A 236 10.59 7.89 -11.53
C LYS A 236 9.22 7.36 -11.14
N GLN A 237 9.20 6.18 -10.51
CA GLN A 237 8.01 5.52 -10.01
C GLN A 237 7.66 6.04 -8.61
N SER A 238 6.40 6.40 -8.38
CA SER A 238 5.91 6.75 -7.04
C SER A 238 5.80 5.52 -6.14
N TRP A 239 6.25 5.63 -4.89
CA TRP A 239 6.12 4.55 -3.91
C TRP A 239 4.75 4.53 -3.21
N LYS A 240 3.95 5.61 -3.32
CA LYS A 240 2.69 5.79 -2.57
C LYS A 240 1.74 4.60 -2.73
N ARG A 241 1.54 4.14 -3.97
CA ARG A 241 0.79 2.90 -4.30
C ARG A 241 1.64 1.92 -5.14
N ALA A 242 2.89 1.71 -4.72
CA ALA A 242 3.74 0.70 -5.34
C ALA A 242 3.31 -0.73 -4.97
N GLY A 243 3.41 -1.63 -5.93
CA GLY A 243 3.21 -3.06 -5.72
C GLY A 243 3.32 -3.86 -7.02
N THR A 244 3.25 -5.19 -6.90
CA THR A 244 3.34 -6.10 -8.05
C THR A 244 2.05 -6.11 -8.86
N ARG A 245 2.10 -6.74 -10.05
CA ARG A 245 1.08 -6.63 -11.10
C ARG A 245 -0.35 -6.85 -10.66
N PHE A 246 -0.59 -7.75 -9.71
CA PHE A 246 -1.96 -8.05 -9.27
C PHE A 246 -2.27 -7.61 -7.85
N ASN A 247 -1.26 -7.20 -7.08
CA ASN A 247 -1.43 -6.75 -5.70
C ASN A 247 -1.73 -5.24 -5.61
N ALA A 248 -1.25 -4.45 -6.57
CA ALA A 248 -1.52 -3.01 -6.64
C ALA A 248 -2.20 -2.64 -7.97
N ARG A 249 -3.49 -2.32 -7.91
CA ARG A 249 -4.30 -1.83 -9.03
C ARG A 249 -5.18 -0.66 -8.59
N GLY A 250 -5.62 0.14 -9.55
CA GLY A 250 -6.56 1.21 -9.29
C GLY A 250 -6.01 2.33 -8.40
N ILE A 251 -6.94 3.04 -7.78
CA ILE A 251 -6.72 4.13 -6.82
C ILE A 251 -6.85 3.63 -5.37
N ASP A 252 -6.20 4.30 -4.42
CA ASP A 252 -6.46 4.15 -2.98
C ASP A 252 -7.29 5.31 -2.40
N ASP A 253 -7.71 5.19 -1.14
CA ASP A 253 -8.49 6.20 -0.42
C ASP A 253 -7.81 7.58 -0.33
N ASP A 254 -6.48 7.62 -0.47
CA ASP A 254 -5.72 8.86 -0.44
C ASP A 254 -5.56 9.51 -1.83
N GLY A 255 -6.10 8.91 -2.88
CA GLY A 255 -6.06 9.43 -4.25
C GLY A 255 -4.81 9.02 -5.03
N ASN A 256 -4.02 8.06 -4.53
CA ASN A 256 -2.82 7.59 -5.21
C ASN A 256 -3.16 6.41 -6.11
N VAL A 257 -2.60 6.39 -7.32
CA VAL A 257 -2.81 5.30 -8.28
C VAL A 257 -1.62 4.37 -8.36
N ALA A 258 -1.89 3.09 -8.58
CA ALA A 258 -0.85 2.10 -8.81
C ALA A 258 -0.05 2.44 -10.09
N ASN A 259 1.22 2.06 -10.12
CA ASN A 259 2.13 2.30 -11.26
C ASN A 259 2.23 3.76 -11.71
N PHE A 260 2.06 4.72 -10.81
CA PHE A 260 2.27 6.11 -11.16
C PHE A 260 3.75 6.35 -11.47
N VAL A 261 4.05 6.79 -12.69
CA VAL A 261 5.42 7.09 -13.17
C VAL A 261 5.39 8.45 -13.86
N GLU A 262 6.31 9.32 -13.45
CA GLU A 262 6.64 10.56 -14.13
C GLU A 262 7.87 10.30 -15.00
N THR A 263 7.81 10.66 -16.27
CA THR A 263 8.90 10.49 -17.24
C THR A 263 9.24 11.84 -17.83
N GLU A 264 10.51 12.19 -17.74
CA GLU A 264 11.05 13.44 -18.24
C GLU A 264 12.11 13.11 -19.30
N PHE A 265 11.91 13.64 -20.50
CA PHE A 265 12.92 13.63 -21.55
C PHE A 265 13.64 14.97 -21.54
N ILE A 266 14.98 14.94 -21.45
CA ILE A 266 15.84 16.12 -21.32
C ILE A 266 16.83 16.14 -22.48
N LEU A 267 16.97 17.30 -23.11
CA LEU A 267 18.02 17.58 -24.07
C LEU A 267 18.83 18.76 -23.54
N SER A 268 20.13 18.58 -23.37
CA SER A 268 21.02 19.59 -22.80
C SER A 268 22.27 19.77 -23.65
N CYS A 269 22.62 21.01 -23.96
CA CYS A 269 23.93 21.37 -24.51
C CYS A 269 24.50 22.56 -23.74
N ASN A 270 25.63 23.10 -24.16
CA ASN A 270 26.27 24.25 -23.51
C ASN A 270 25.54 25.60 -23.71
N LYS A 271 24.40 25.62 -24.40
CA LYS A 271 23.63 26.84 -24.67
C LYS A 271 22.19 26.76 -24.17
N VAL A 272 21.53 25.63 -24.41
CA VAL A 272 20.10 25.49 -24.14
C VAL A 272 19.83 24.17 -23.45
N VAL A 273 18.84 24.18 -22.57
CA VAL A 273 18.22 22.97 -22.02
C VAL A 273 16.77 22.93 -22.44
N TYR A 274 16.31 21.75 -22.83
CA TYR A 274 14.92 21.42 -23.14
C TYR A 274 14.50 20.28 -22.22
N SER A 275 13.27 20.32 -21.71
CA SER A 275 12.65 19.16 -21.08
C SER A 275 11.17 19.06 -21.37
N PHE A 276 10.70 17.81 -21.46
CA PHE A 276 9.29 17.49 -21.62
C PHE A 276 8.88 16.38 -20.65
N THR A 277 7.88 16.68 -19.83
CA THR A 277 7.39 15.80 -18.76
C THR A 277 6.05 15.19 -19.13
N GLU A 278 5.92 13.89 -18.93
CA GLU A 278 4.68 13.14 -19.11
C GLU A 278 4.44 12.20 -17.93
N VAL A 279 3.19 11.86 -17.67
CA VAL A 279 2.83 10.92 -16.59
C VAL A 279 2.04 9.73 -17.10
N ARG A 280 2.19 8.59 -16.43
CA ARG A 280 1.34 7.42 -16.61
C ARG A 280 0.96 6.82 -15.27
N GLY A 281 -0.13 6.06 -15.25
CA GLY A 281 -0.58 5.36 -14.07
C GLY A 281 -1.86 4.58 -14.31
N SER A 282 -2.18 3.69 -13.38
CA SER A 282 -3.41 2.91 -13.41
C SER A 282 -4.65 3.79 -13.59
N VAL A 283 -5.71 3.21 -14.16
CA VAL A 283 -7.03 3.83 -14.18
C VAL A 283 -7.42 4.21 -12.75
N PRO A 284 -7.76 5.49 -12.47
CA PRO A 284 -8.00 6.02 -11.13
C PRO A 284 -9.39 5.63 -10.59
N VAL A 285 -9.70 4.34 -10.59
CA VAL A 285 -10.94 3.74 -10.07
C VAL A 285 -10.53 2.66 -9.07
N PHE A 286 -11.39 2.33 -8.12
CA PHE A 286 -11.15 1.18 -7.24
C PHE A 286 -11.45 -0.12 -7.98
N TRP A 287 -10.41 -0.88 -8.30
CA TRP A 287 -10.54 -2.18 -8.96
C TRP A 287 -9.39 -3.12 -8.61
N GLU A 288 -9.69 -4.40 -8.68
CA GLU A 288 -8.79 -5.51 -8.36
C GLU A 288 -8.82 -6.55 -9.50
N GLN A 289 -7.85 -7.45 -9.52
CA GLN A 289 -7.82 -8.60 -10.44
C GLN A 289 -7.60 -9.90 -9.67
N ASP A 290 -8.56 -10.81 -9.80
CA ASP A 290 -8.46 -12.12 -9.14
C ASP A 290 -7.43 -13.00 -9.86
N THR A 291 -6.37 -13.37 -9.15
CA THR A 291 -5.28 -14.22 -9.65
C THR A 291 -5.54 -15.71 -9.47
N ALA A 292 -6.60 -16.10 -8.75
CA ALA A 292 -6.95 -17.50 -8.57
C ALA A 292 -7.48 -18.16 -9.86
N LEU A 293 -7.85 -17.35 -10.86
CA LEU A 293 -8.35 -17.81 -12.15
C LEU A 293 -7.25 -17.86 -13.21
N ILE A 294 -7.34 -18.84 -14.11
CA ILE A 294 -6.46 -18.99 -15.30
C ILE A 294 -6.46 -17.71 -16.17
N SER A 295 -7.55 -16.94 -16.14
CA SER A 295 -7.68 -15.61 -16.75
C SER A 295 -8.18 -14.58 -15.72
N PRO A 296 -7.30 -13.70 -15.21
CA PRO A 296 -7.67 -12.73 -14.19
C PRO A 296 -8.73 -11.74 -14.67
N LYS A 297 -9.91 -11.79 -14.05
CA LYS A 297 -11.01 -10.86 -14.36
C LYS A 297 -10.84 -9.58 -13.54
N VAL A 298 -11.08 -8.44 -14.19
CA VAL A 298 -11.19 -7.14 -13.50
C VAL A 298 -12.48 -7.11 -12.70
N ALA A 299 -12.41 -6.67 -11.45
CA ALA A 299 -13.57 -6.38 -10.61
C ALA A 299 -13.48 -4.95 -10.10
N VAL A 300 -14.46 -4.11 -10.43
CA VAL A 300 -14.63 -2.79 -9.81
C VAL A 300 -15.19 -3.01 -8.41
N THR A 301 -14.51 -2.47 -7.39
CA THR A 301 -14.82 -2.76 -5.99
C THR A 301 -15.65 -1.70 -5.30
N ARG A 302 -15.83 -0.53 -5.93
CA ARG A 302 -16.64 0.58 -5.40
C ARG A 302 -17.62 1.20 -6.40
N SER A 303 -18.73 1.71 -5.87
CA SER A 303 -19.76 2.44 -6.61
C SER A 303 -19.23 3.77 -7.21
N LYS A 304 -20.04 4.39 -8.08
CA LYS A 304 -19.68 5.68 -8.71
C LYS A 304 -19.55 6.77 -7.69
N GLU A 305 -20.51 6.83 -6.80
CA GLU A 305 -20.67 7.80 -5.76
C GLU A 305 -19.49 7.68 -4.77
N ALA A 306 -19.08 6.46 -4.43
CA ALA A 306 -17.92 6.22 -3.56
C ALA A 306 -16.56 6.54 -4.22
N THR A 307 -16.45 6.43 -5.54
CA THR A 307 -15.18 6.64 -6.25
C THR A 307 -14.95 8.10 -6.62
N GLN A 308 -16.02 8.87 -6.88
CA GLN A 308 -15.93 10.22 -7.44
C GLN A 308 -15.11 11.20 -6.57
N PRO A 309 -15.29 11.31 -5.23
CA PRO A 309 -14.52 12.27 -4.43
C PRO A 309 -13.02 11.97 -4.41
N VAL A 310 -12.66 10.68 -4.39
CA VAL A 310 -11.26 10.24 -4.41
C VAL A 310 -10.63 10.45 -5.79
N PHE A 311 -11.41 10.25 -6.85
CA PHE A 311 -11.02 10.56 -8.22
C PHE A 311 -10.72 12.06 -8.40
N GLU A 312 -11.59 12.93 -7.87
CA GLU A 312 -11.40 14.39 -7.88
C GLU A 312 -10.13 14.77 -7.13
N LYS A 313 -9.93 14.22 -5.92
CA LYS A 313 -8.69 14.41 -5.15
C LYS A 313 -7.43 14.03 -5.94
N HIS A 314 -7.45 12.92 -6.69
CA HIS A 314 -6.33 12.53 -7.54
C HIS A 314 -6.02 13.58 -8.61
N PHE A 315 -7.05 14.06 -9.31
CA PHE A 315 -6.87 15.01 -10.41
C PHE A 315 -6.53 16.42 -9.93
N HIS A 316 -7.11 16.90 -8.83
CA HIS A 316 -6.68 18.17 -8.22
C HIS A 316 -5.19 18.15 -7.89
N GLY A 317 -4.67 17.05 -7.32
CA GLY A 317 -3.22 16.92 -7.08
C GLY A 317 -2.38 16.88 -8.37
N LEU A 318 -2.95 16.47 -9.51
CA LEU A 318 -2.28 16.58 -10.81
C LEU A 318 -2.35 18.02 -11.35
N PHE A 319 -3.49 18.71 -11.19
CA PHE A 319 -3.66 20.10 -11.60
C PHE A 319 -2.73 21.04 -10.84
N GLU A 320 -2.65 20.89 -9.52
CA GLU A 320 -1.74 21.65 -8.67
C GLU A 320 -0.28 21.48 -9.08
N LYS A 321 0.11 20.28 -9.52
CA LYS A 321 1.50 19.97 -9.84
C LYS A 321 1.88 20.30 -11.28
N TYR A 322 1.01 20.06 -12.24
CA TYR A 322 1.34 20.09 -13.67
C TYR A 322 0.48 21.06 -14.49
N GLY A 323 -0.55 21.67 -13.91
CA GLY A 323 -1.57 22.41 -14.65
C GLY A 323 -2.57 21.47 -15.36
N PRO A 324 -3.20 21.90 -16.46
CA PRO A 324 -4.20 21.10 -17.16
C PRO A 324 -3.71 19.71 -17.57
N VAL A 325 -4.60 18.72 -17.49
CA VAL A 325 -4.30 17.31 -17.77
C VAL A 325 -5.08 16.82 -18.99
N HIS A 326 -4.38 16.32 -20.00
CA HIS A 326 -5.01 15.55 -21.09
C HIS A 326 -4.86 14.06 -20.83
N VAL A 327 -5.97 13.38 -20.53
CA VAL A 327 -6.02 11.93 -20.35
C VAL A 327 -6.05 11.21 -21.70
N VAL A 328 -5.10 10.30 -21.92
CA VAL A 328 -5.03 9.44 -23.10
C VAL A 328 -5.31 8.00 -22.69
N ASN A 329 -6.54 7.55 -22.92
CA ASN A 329 -7.00 6.23 -22.51
C ASN A 329 -6.89 5.20 -23.66
N LEU A 330 -6.03 4.20 -23.44
CA LEU A 330 -5.68 3.16 -24.44
C LEU A 330 -6.40 1.81 -24.22
N LEU A 331 -7.40 1.77 -23.35
CA LEU A 331 -8.17 0.56 -23.06
C LEU A 331 -8.97 0.09 -24.28
N SER A 332 -9.06 -1.23 -24.45
CA SER A 332 -9.77 -1.84 -25.56
C SER A 332 -11.28 -1.81 -25.37
N LYS A 333 -12.02 -1.52 -26.45
CA LYS A 333 -13.49 -1.59 -26.50
C LYS A 333 -14.01 -3.00 -26.74
N THR A 334 -13.17 -3.90 -27.27
CA THR A 334 -13.56 -5.28 -27.60
C THR A 334 -13.34 -6.26 -26.46
N LYS A 335 -12.54 -5.90 -25.45
CA LYS A 335 -12.34 -6.70 -24.23
C LYS A 335 -13.30 -6.23 -23.13
N PRO A 336 -14.24 -7.06 -22.67
CA PRO A 336 -15.26 -6.64 -21.70
C PRO A 336 -14.70 -5.99 -20.43
N SER A 337 -13.62 -6.55 -19.88
CA SER A 337 -12.97 -6.03 -18.66
C SER A 337 -12.29 -4.67 -18.84
N GLU A 338 -11.67 -4.42 -20.01
CA GLU A 338 -11.08 -3.12 -20.31
C GLU A 338 -12.18 -2.09 -20.65
N TYR A 339 -13.25 -2.52 -21.32
CA TYR A 339 -14.39 -1.67 -21.66
C TYR A 339 -15.13 -1.16 -20.43
N GLU A 340 -15.39 -2.02 -19.44
CA GLU A 340 -16.03 -1.62 -18.18
C GLU A 340 -15.23 -0.52 -17.46
N LEU A 341 -13.92 -0.72 -17.31
CA LEU A 341 -13.03 0.31 -16.74
C LEU A 341 -13.03 1.60 -17.56
N SER A 342 -13.00 1.49 -18.89
CA SER A 342 -13.03 2.66 -19.77
C SER A 342 -14.32 3.47 -19.59
N LYS A 343 -15.46 2.77 -19.55
CA LYS A 343 -16.78 3.40 -19.31
C LYS A 343 -16.81 4.09 -17.95
N ARG A 344 -16.28 3.43 -16.92
CA ARG A 344 -16.22 3.95 -15.55
C ARG A 344 -15.34 5.20 -15.47
N TYR A 345 -14.16 5.15 -16.07
CA TYR A 345 -13.22 6.26 -16.10
C TYR A 345 -13.81 7.45 -16.85
N LYS A 346 -14.34 7.24 -18.05
CA LYS A 346 -15.02 8.31 -18.82
C LYS A 346 -16.14 8.96 -18.01
N SER A 347 -16.96 8.16 -17.32
CA SER A 347 -18.04 8.72 -16.49
C SER A 347 -17.52 9.63 -15.37
N HIS A 348 -16.37 9.31 -14.76
CA HIS A 348 -15.78 10.16 -13.72
C HIS A 348 -15.16 11.43 -14.28
N VAL A 349 -14.46 11.32 -15.42
CA VAL A 349 -13.90 12.47 -16.14
C VAL A 349 -15.03 13.42 -16.56
N THR A 350 -16.13 12.91 -17.10
CA THR A 350 -17.27 13.75 -17.50
C THR A 350 -17.86 14.51 -16.31
N THR A 351 -17.96 13.88 -15.14
CA THR A 351 -18.42 14.56 -13.92
C THR A 351 -17.43 15.63 -13.46
N LEU A 352 -16.12 15.34 -13.47
CA LEU A 352 -15.09 16.33 -13.12
C LEU A 352 -15.05 17.49 -14.13
N SER A 353 -15.13 17.23 -15.44
CA SER A 353 -15.07 18.26 -16.48
C SER A 353 -16.22 19.26 -16.44
N GLN A 354 -17.33 18.91 -15.79
CA GLN A 354 -18.44 19.83 -15.55
C GLN A 354 -18.13 20.84 -14.43
N GLN A 355 -17.19 20.51 -13.55
CA GLN A 355 -16.78 21.34 -12.42
C GLN A 355 -15.46 22.07 -12.69
N ASP A 356 -14.52 21.43 -13.39
CA ASP A 356 -13.19 21.95 -13.68
C ASP A 356 -12.84 21.77 -15.17
N ALA A 357 -12.56 22.86 -15.87
CA ALA A 357 -12.22 22.88 -17.30
C ALA A 357 -10.78 22.42 -17.59
N GLN A 358 -9.96 22.14 -16.57
CA GLN A 358 -8.55 21.74 -16.71
C GLN A 358 -8.32 20.29 -17.14
N ILE A 359 -9.36 19.55 -17.56
CA ILE A 359 -9.25 18.15 -17.99
C ILE A 359 -9.76 17.90 -19.40
N ALA A 360 -8.91 17.32 -20.25
CA ALA A 360 -9.27 16.80 -21.56
C ALA A 360 -9.17 15.27 -21.58
N TYR A 361 -9.91 14.63 -22.50
CA TYR A 361 -9.99 13.17 -22.54
C TYR A 361 -10.11 12.61 -23.97
N THR A 362 -9.16 11.75 -24.33
CA THR A 362 -9.12 11.05 -25.61
C THR A 362 -9.17 9.54 -25.41
N GLU A 363 -10.12 8.87 -26.08
CA GLU A 363 -10.16 7.41 -26.17
C GLU A 363 -9.54 6.91 -27.46
N PHE A 364 -8.54 6.05 -27.35
CA PHE A 364 -7.90 5.43 -28.48
C PHE A 364 -7.77 3.92 -28.25
N ASP A 365 -8.68 3.14 -28.84
CA ASP A 365 -8.58 1.68 -28.80
C ASP A 365 -7.35 1.23 -29.59
N PHE A 366 -6.26 1.04 -28.86
CA PHE A 366 -4.98 0.68 -29.43
C PHE A 366 -5.04 -0.66 -30.19
N HIS A 367 -5.81 -1.62 -29.69
CA HIS A 367 -5.94 -2.93 -30.33
C HIS A 367 -6.70 -2.86 -31.65
N ALA A 368 -7.77 -2.08 -31.70
CA ALA A 368 -8.57 -1.92 -32.93
C ALA A 368 -7.88 -0.98 -33.95
N LYS A 369 -7.25 0.11 -33.50
CA LYS A 369 -6.73 1.16 -34.38
C LYS A 369 -5.28 0.94 -34.82
N ALA A 370 -4.45 0.32 -33.98
CA ALA A 370 -3.05 0.00 -34.29
C ALA A 370 -2.81 -1.50 -34.53
N GLY A 371 -3.65 -2.40 -34.02
CA GLY A 371 -3.51 -3.84 -34.26
C GLY A 371 -2.12 -4.37 -33.88
N LYS A 372 -1.41 -4.98 -34.84
CA LYS A 372 0.01 -5.35 -34.73
C LYS A 372 0.96 -4.31 -35.39
N ASN A 373 0.42 -3.32 -36.12
CA ASN A 373 1.18 -2.32 -36.86
C ASN A 373 1.09 -0.95 -36.17
N PHE A 374 2.13 -0.65 -35.40
CA PHE A 374 2.20 0.51 -34.54
C PHE A 374 2.48 1.82 -35.29
N GLU A 375 2.80 1.83 -36.59
CA GLU A 375 2.83 3.08 -37.39
C GLU A 375 1.45 3.75 -37.41
N LEU A 376 0.39 2.94 -37.29
CA LEU A 376 -0.98 3.41 -37.18
C LEU A 376 -1.27 4.09 -35.82
N ALA A 377 -0.37 4.01 -34.84
CA ALA A 377 -0.50 4.75 -33.59
C ALA A 377 -0.39 6.26 -33.80
N ASN A 378 0.31 6.72 -34.86
CA ASN A 378 0.37 8.13 -35.26
C ASN A 378 -1.01 8.75 -35.54
N LYS A 379 -2.04 7.93 -35.80
CA LYS A 379 -3.42 8.40 -35.96
C LYS A 379 -3.98 9.09 -34.71
N ILE A 380 -3.34 8.93 -33.55
CA ILE A 380 -3.74 9.62 -32.32
C ILE A 380 -3.28 11.08 -32.32
N ILE A 381 -2.19 11.42 -33.02
CA ILE A 381 -1.53 12.73 -32.92
C ILE A 381 -2.46 13.90 -33.27
N PRO A 382 -3.24 13.86 -34.38
CA PRO A 382 -4.18 14.95 -34.68
C PRO A 382 -5.24 15.17 -33.59
N MET A 383 -5.54 14.15 -32.77
CA MET A 383 -6.49 14.27 -31.66
C MET A 383 -5.88 14.98 -30.44
N LEU A 384 -4.54 15.02 -30.36
CA LEU A 384 -3.79 15.54 -29.22
C LEU A 384 -3.07 16.86 -29.55
N GLU A 385 -3.02 17.26 -30.83
CA GLU A 385 -2.25 18.40 -31.33
C GLU A 385 -2.57 19.71 -30.63
N ASN A 386 -3.85 20.02 -30.41
CA ASN A 386 -4.26 21.24 -29.71
C ASN A 386 -3.67 21.31 -28.30
N SER A 387 -3.80 20.22 -27.52
CA SER A 387 -3.25 20.17 -26.16
C SER A 387 -1.72 20.14 -26.17
N LEU A 388 -1.10 19.54 -27.18
CA LEU A 388 0.36 19.54 -27.29
C LEU A 388 0.90 20.97 -27.50
N LEU A 389 0.26 21.75 -28.36
CA LEU A 389 0.62 23.15 -28.59
C LEU A 389 0.33 24.03 -27.37
N GLU A 390 -0.78 23.79 -26.67
CA GLU A 390 -1.17 24.53 -25.46
C GLU A 390 -0.23 24.24 -24.28
N PHE A 391 0.13 22.96 -24.06
CA PHE A 391 0.98 22.55 -22.94
C PHE A 391 2.44 22.93 -23.16
N GLY A 392 2.89 22.94 -24.42
CA GLY A 392 4.26 23.28 -24.79
C GLY A 392 5.31 22.37 -24.14
N TYR A 393 6.47 22.95 -23.87
CA TYR A 393 7.63 22.30 -23.27
C TYR A 393 8.41 23.30 -22.41
N PHE A 394 9.26 22.79 -21.53
CA PHE A 394 10.17 23.64 -20.77
C PHE A 394 11.47 23.86 -21.55
N SER A 395 11.96 25.09 -21.57
CA SER A 395 13.29 25.40 -22.11
C SER A 395 13.98 26.53 -21.37
N TYR A 396 15.30 26.48 -21.36
CA TYR A 396 16.16 27.34 -20.56
C TYR A 396 17.41 27.75 -21.33
N ASP A 397 17.76 29.03 -21.29
CA ASP A 397 19.00 29.56 -21.84
C ASP A 397 20.10 29.56 -20.77
N LEU A 398 21.13 28.73 -20.97
CA LEU A 398 22.28 28.62 -20.07
C LEU A 398 23.24 29.82 -20.17
N ILE A 399 23.20 30.58 -21.27
CA ILE A 399 24.06 31.74 -21.47
C ILE A 399 23.52 32.92 -20.67
N ASN A 400 22.22 33.18 -20.79
CA ASN A 400 21.56 34.30 -20.11
C ASN A 400 21.00 33.93 -18.74
N ASN A 401 21.03 32.65 -18.36
CA ASN A 401 20.49 32.12 -17.11
C ASN A 401 18.99 32.46 -16.95
N GLU A 402 18.21 32.31 -18.03
CA GLU A 402 16.79 32.67 -18.09
C GLU A 402 15.92 31.50 -18.56
N ILE A 403 14.69 31.43 -18.03
CA ILE A 403 13.68 30.49 -18.50
C ILE A 403 13.07 31.06 -19.78
N LEU A 404 13.10 30.30 -20.87
CA LEU A 404 12.54 30.69 -22.16
C LEU A 404 11.08 30.28 -22.30
N THR A 405 10.77 29.04 -21.90
CA THR A 405 9.40 28.50 -21.97
C THR A 405 9.09 27.64 -20.76
N HIS A 406 7.81 27.62 -20.37
CA HIS A 406 7.28 26.72 -19.35
C HIS A 406 6.37 25.68 -20.01
N GLN A 407 6.46 24.44 -19.55
CA GLN A 407 5.42 23.45 -19.78
C GLN A 407 4.26 23.72 -18.82
N THR A 408 3.07 23.96 -19.35
CA THR A 408 1.90 24.43 -18.60
C THR A 408 0.86 23.35 -18.33
N GLY A 409 0.97 22.18 -18.96
CA GLY A 409 0.06 21.05 -18.80
C GLY A 409 0.77 19.70 -18.99
N VAL A 410 0.06 18.59 -18.79
CA VAL A 410 0.64 17.24 -18.89
C VAL A 410 -0.28 16.22 -19.57
N PHE A 411 0.31 15.32 -20.35
CA PHE A 411 -0.37 14.12 -20.83
C PHE A 411 -0.32 13.02 -19.78
N ARG A 412 -1.50 12.51 -19.40
CA ARG A 412 -1.67 11.33 -18.54
C ARG A 412 -2.06 10.14 -19.41
N VAL A 413 -1.09 9.30 -19.76
CA VAL A 413 -1.32 8.13 -20.61
C VAL A 413 -1.61 6.91 -19.76
N ASN A 414 -2.75 6.25 -19.98
CA ASN A 414 -3.14 5.08 -19.22
C ASN A 414 -3.53 3.92 -20.11
N CYS A 415 -3.37 2.74 -19.54
CA CYS A 415 -3.79 1.47 -20.11
C CYS A 415 -4.09 0.49 -18.97
N LEU A 416 -4.42 -0.78 -19.26
CA LEU A 416 -4.65 -1.75 -18.19
C LEU A 416 -3.38 -1.93 -17.33
N ASP A 417 -2.24 -2.27 -17.95
CA ASP A 417 -0.96 -2.48 -17.25
C ASP A 417 -0.05 -1.24 -17.21
N CYS A 418 -0.32 -0.24 -18.04
CA CYS A 418 0.52 0.96 -18.19
C CYS A 418 2.00 0.67 -18.50
N LEU A 419 2.23 -0.29 -19.41
CA LEU A 419 3.56 -0.70 -19.87
C LEU A 419 3.74 -0.41 -21.36
N ASP A 420 3.56 -1.43 -22.22
CA ASP A 420 4.00 -1.42 -23.61
C ASP A 420 3.22 -0.40 -24.46
N ARG A 421 1.88 -0.38 -24.33
CA ARG A 421 1.00 0.55 -25.07
C ARG A 421 1.24 2.01 -24.68
N THR A 422 1.43 2.28 -23.38
CA THR A 422 1.64 3.63 -22.87
C THR A 422 3.03 4.15 -23.25
N ASN A 423 4.06 3.29 -23.20
CA ASN A 423 5.43 3.68 -23.58
C ASN A 423 5.52 4.17 -25.03
N VAL A 424 4.83 3.50 -25.96
CA VAL A 424 4.79 3.94 -27.35
C VAL A 424 4.13 5.31 -27.49
N ILE A 425 3.00 5.54 -26.82
CA ILE A 425 2.29 6.82 -26.95
C ILE A 425 3.09 7.97 -26.33
N GLN A 426 3.74 7.73 -25.18
CA GLN A 426 4.65 8.71 -24.57
C GLN A 426 5.85 9.01 -25.48
N GLN A 427 6.47 8.00 -26.08
CA GLN A 427 7.53 8.21 -27.09
C GLN A 427 7.06 9.08 -28.26
N LEU A 428 5.84 8.88 -28.76
CA LEU A 428 5.30 9.69 -29.86
C LEU A 428 5.05 11.14 -29.42
N LEU A 429 4.49 11.35 -28.23
CA LEU A 429 4.26 12.69 -27.67
C LEU A 429 5.57 13.44 -27.43
N SER A 430 6.56 12.78 -26.83
CA SER A 430 7.91 13.30 -26.64
C SER A 430 8.57 13.70 -27.97
N ASN A 431 8.43 12.88 -29.01
CA ASN A 431 8.94 13.22 -30.34
C ASN A 431 8.21 14.43 -30.95
N CYS A 432 6.89 14.54 -30.78
CA CYS A 432 6.13 15.69 -31.27
C CYS A 432 6.51 16.99 -30.54
N ALA A 433 6.69 16.94 -29.21
CA ALA A 433 7.14 18.09 -28.43
C ALA A 433 8.58 18.51 -28.80
N LEU A 434 9.45 17.55 -29.08
CA LEU A 434 10.83 17.82 -29.52
C LEU A 434 10.85 18.51 -30.90
N ASN A 435 10.00 18.07 -31.83
CA ASN A 435 9.85 18.72 -33.14
C ASN A 435 9.31 20.14 -33.03
N LEU A 436 8.40 20.40 -32.07
CA LEU A 436 7.92 21.74 -31.78
C LEU A 436 9.08 22.64 -31.33
N PHE A 437 9.90 22.17 -30.38
CA PHE A 437 11.09 22.89 -29.94
C PHE A 437 12.06 23.21 -31.08
N PHE A 438 12.33 22.26 -31.98
CA PHE A 438 13.20 22.51 -33.12
C PHE A 438 12.64 23.51 -34.11
N LYS A 439 11.33 23.49 -34.34
CA LYS A 439 10.65 24.47 -35.18
C LYS A 439 10.78 25.87 -34.58
N ASP A 440 10.51 26.03 -33.29
CA ASP A 440 10.58 27.33 -32.61
C ASP A 440 12.01 27.90 -32.60
N ASN A 441 13.03 27.02 -32.57
CA ASN A 441 14.44 27.38 -32.53
C ASN A 441 15.15 27.36 -33.90
N ASN A 442 14.42 27.21 -35.00
CA ASN A 442 14.97 27.15 -36.36
C ASN A 442 16.12 26.12 -36.52
N ILE A 443 15.93 24.93 -35.95
CA ILE A 443 16.85 23.79 -36.08
C ILE A 443 16.32 22.90 -37.21
N PRO A 444 17.06 22.68 -38.31
CA PRO A 444 16.55 21.92 -39.44
C PRO A 444 16.40 20.43 -39.12
N THR A 445 15.24 19.87 -39.46
CA THR A 445 14.86 18.47 -39.16
C THR A 445 15.71 17.43 -39.90
N SER A 446 16.43 17.83 -40.94
CA SER A 446 17.30 16.95 -41.73
C SER A 446 18.58 16.49 -41.00
N TYR A 447 18.94 17.09 -39.86
CA TYR A 447 20.14 16.74 -39.08
C TYR A 447 19.89 15.66 -37.99
N GLU A 448 18.71 15.03 -37.99
CA GLU A 448 18.17 14.36 -36.80
C GLU A 448 18.28 12.83 -36.78
N MET A 449 18.76 12.16 -37.84
CA MET A 449 18.68 10.69 -37.93
C MET A 449 19.36 9.98 -36.73
N ASP A 450 20.50 10.48 -36.28
CA ASP A 450 21.21 9.97 -35.09
C ASP A 450 20.47 10.30 -33.78
N LEU A 451 19.95 11.52 -33.64
CA LEU A 451 19.13 11.94 -32.49
C LEU A 451 17.85 11.10 -32.37
N VAL A 452 17.12 10.91 -33.47
CA VAL A 452 15.90 10.09 -33.51
C VAL A 452 16.22 8.64 -33.14
N THR A 453 17.33 8.10 -33.63
CA THR A 453 17.79 6.74 -33.27
C THR A 453 18.07 6.63 -31.77
N LYS A 454 18.76 7.62 -31.19
CA LYS A 454 19.05 7.70 -29.74
C LYS A 454 17.80 7.88 -28.90
N HIS A 455 16.89 8.77 -29.31
CA HIS A 455 15.58 8.97 -28.70
C HIS A 455 14.80 7.64 -28.66
N ASN A 456 14.70 6.94 -29.78
CA ASN A 456 13.97 5.67 -29.88
C ASN A 456 14.61 4.56 -29.02
N THR A 457 15.94 4.54 -28.97
CA THR A 457 16.69 3.60 -28.13
C THR A 457 16.43 3.87 -26.65
N LEU A 458 16.55 5.12 -26.19
CA LEU A 458 16.26 5.51 -24.80
C LEU A 458 14.82 5.16 -24.40
N TRP A 459 13.83 5.42 -25.26
CA TRP A 459 12.44 5.06 -24.98
C TRP A 459 12.22 3.54 -24.91
N ALA A 460 12.97 2.75 -25.67
CA ALA A 460 12.91 1.29 -25.58
C ALA A 460 13.52 0.78 -24.28
N ASP A 461 14.68 1.30 -23.88
CA ASP A 461 15.36 0.97 -22.63
C ASP A 461 14.53 1.38 -21.40
N ASN A 462 13.92 2.57 -21.45
CA ASN A 462 12.94 3.02 -20.46
C ASN A 462 11.75 2.04 -20.35
N GLY A 463 11.13 1.69 -21.49
CA GLY A 463 10.02 0.75 -21.53
C GLY A 463 10.39 -0.60 -20.91
N ASP A 464 11.56 -1.13 -21.26
CA ASP A 464 12.09 -2.38 -20.72
C ASP A 464 12.30 -2.31 -19.20
N ALA A 465 12.95 -1.26 -18.69
CA ALA A 465 13.22 -1.07 -17.27
C ALA A 465 11.92 -0.96 -16.43
N ILE A 466 10.95 -0.17 -16.88
CA ILE A 466 9.69 0.01 -16.14
C ILE A 466 8.84 -1.27 -16.21
N SER A 467 8.90 -2.02 -17.31
CA SER A 467 8.25 -3.32 -17.42
C SER A 467 8.83 -4.36 -16.47
N GLN A 468 10.17 -4.38 -16.31
CA GLN A 468 10.85 -5.28 -15.36
C GLN A 468 10.44 -4.97 -13.91
N ILE A 469 10.31 -3.70 -13.55
CA ILE A 469 9.89 -3.28 -12.20
C ILE A 469 8.50 -3.85 -11.85
N TYR A 470 7.57 -3.81 -12.80
CA TYR A 470 6.18 -4.19 -12.55
C TYR A 470 5.86 -5.67 -12.78
N THR A 471 6.49 -6.29 -13.79
CA THR A 471 6.16 -7.66 -14.25
C THR A 471 7.32 -8.65 -14.09
N GLY A 472 8.50 -8.18 -13.70
CA GLY A 472 9.71 -8.99 -13.61
C GLY A 472 10.33 -9.39 -14.94
N THR A 473 9.83 -8.89 -16.06
CA THR A 473 10.37 -9.13 -17.41
C THR A 473 10.46 -7.83 -18.21
N ASN A 474 11.31 -7.78 -19.24
CA ASN A 474 11.36 -6.69 -20.21
C ASN A 474 10.00 -6.40 -20.87
N ALA A 475 9.88 -5.24 -21.53
CA ALA A 475 8.68 -4.86 -22.25
C ALA A 475 8.40 -5.85 -23.38
N LEU A 476 7.11 -6.08 -23.64
CA LEU A 476 6.74 -6.72 -24.90
C LEU A 476 6.93 -5.67 -25.98
N LYS A 477 7.43 -6.09 -27.15
CA LYS A 477 7.58 -5.24 -28.33
C LYS A 477 8.67 -4.16 -28.24
N SER A 478 9.66 -4.33 -27.36
CA SER A 478 10.88 -3.49 -27.32
C SER A 478 11.55 -3.35 -28.70
N SER A 479 11.54 -4.42 -29.51
CA SER A 479 12.06 -4.39 -30.89
C SER A 479 11.35 -3.37 -31.79
N TYR A 480 10.05 -3.16 -31.60
CA TYR A 480 9.28 -2.17 -32.34
C TYR A 480 9.69 -0.75 -31.93
N THR A 481 9.79 -0.48 -30.63
CA THR A 481 10.18 0.85 -30.11
C THR A 481 11.55 1.30 -30.64
N ARG A 482 12.50 0.36 -30.80
CA ARG A 482 13.85 0.64 -31.31
C ARG A 482 13.90 0.88 -32.83
N SER A 483 13.13 0.13 -33.61
CA SER A 483 13.34 0.03 -35.07
C SER A 483 12.14 0.40 -35.93
N GLY A 484 10.97 0.65 -35.33
CA GLY A 484 9.71 0.87 -36.02
C GLY A 484 9.16 -0.36 -36.74
N LYS A 485 9.78 -1.55 -36.61
CA LYS A 485 9.36 -2.80 -37.28
C LYS A 485 9.37 -4.00 -36.32
N MET A 486 8.47 -4.97 -36.55
CA MET A 486 8.39 -6.23 -35.80
C MET A 486 8.95 -7.40 -36.65
N GLY A 487 10.08 -7.98 -36.23
CA GLY A 487 10.68 -9.17 -36.86
C GLY A 487 10.37 -10.49 -36.13
N PHE A 488 10.64 -11.63 -36.76
CA PHE A 488 10.38 -12.98 -36.22
C PHE A 488 11.09 -13.25 -34.88
N ALA A 489 12.34 -12.81 -34.73
CA ALA A 489 13.09 -12.91 -33.48
C ALA A 489 12.45 -12.09 -32.34
N GLY A 490 11.89 -10.92 -32.64
CA GLY A 490 11.16 -10.10 -31.67
C GLY A 490 9.88 -10.79 -31.17
N MET A 491 9.16 -11.47 -32.06
CA MET A 491 7.95 -12.23 -31.72
C MET A 491 8.24 -13.44 -30.81
N LEU A 492 9.33 -14.17 -31.05
CA LEU A 492 9.77 -15.29 -30.20
C LEU A 492 10.23 -14.82 -28.80
N SER A 493 10.95 -13.70 -28.73
CA SER A 493 11.32 -13.06 -27.48
C SER A 493 10.08 -12.67 -26.65
N ASP A 494 9.07 -12.07 -27.28
CA ASP A 494 7.82 -11.67 -26.61
C ASP A 494 7.01 -12.86 -26.07
N ALA A 495 7.00 -13.99 -26.77
CA ALA A 495 6.37 -15.22 -26.29
C ALA A 495 7.07 -15.74 -25.02
N THR A 496 8.41 -15.76 -25.02
CA THR A 496 9.22 -16.21 -23.87
C THR A 496 9.02 -15.29 -22.65
N LYS A 497 8.97 -13.97 -22.86
CA LYS A 497 8.65 -12.99 -21.80
C LYS A 497 7.26 -13.23 -21.23
N SER A 498 6.27 -13.52 -22.07
CA SER A 498 4.89 -13.78 -21.64
C SER A 498 4.79 -14.99 -20.70
N VAL A 499 5.51 -16.09 -21.01
CA VAL A 499 5.62 -17.27 -20.13
C VAL A 499 6.31 -16.92 -18.81
N SER A 500 7.40 -16.17 -18.87
CA SER A 500 8.14 -15.72 -17.68
C SER A 500 7.27 -14.86 -16.76
N ARG A 501 6.45 -13.95 -17.33
CA ARG A 501 5.46 -13.17 -16.56
C ARG A 501 4.48 -14.08 -15.84
N MET A 502 3.96 -15.13 -16.48
CA MET A 502 3.02 -16.07 -15.83
C MET A 502 3.66 -16.78 -14.64
N TYR A 503 4.92 -17.23 -14.76
CA TYR A 503 5.65 -17.85 -13.65
C TYR A 503 5.87 -16.88 -12.49
N ILE A 504 6.36 -15.67 -12.77
CA ILE A 504 6.65 -14.64 -11.75
C ILE A 504 5.38 -14.28 -10.97
N ASN A 505 4.27 -14.06 -11.67
CA ASN A 505 2.99 -13.70 -11.06
C ASN A 505 2.50 -14.76 -10.06
N ASN A 506 2.63 -16.06 -10.41
CA ASN A 506 2.09 -17.15 -9.60
C ASN A 506 3.01 -17.54 -8.43
N PHE A 507 4.32 -17.39 -8.57
CA PHE A 507 5.30 -17.97 -7.63
C PHE A 507 6.22 -16.96 -6.93
N GLN A 508 6.43 -15.76 -7.47
CA GLN A 508 7.40 -14.80 -6.91
C GLN A 508 6.75 -13.52 -6.37
N ASP A 509 5.63 -13.09 -6.95
CA ASP A 509 5.04 -11.78 -6.67
C ASP A 509 4.69 -11.55 -5.20
N LYS A 510 4.22 -12.57 -4.47
CA LYS A 510 3.92 -12.44 -3.03
C LYS A 510 5.17 -12.07 -2.21
N GLY A 511 6.29 -12.76 -2.45
CA GLY A 511 7.56 -12.47 -1.78
C GLY A 511 8.14 -11.11 -2.17
N LYS A 512 8.04 -10.75 -3.46
CA LYS A 512 8.44 -9.42 -3.97
C LYS A 512 7.63 -8.29 -3.32
N GLN A 513 6.31 -8.46 -3.21
CA GLN A 513 5.43 -7.49 -2.57
C GLN A 513 5.81 -7.27 -1.10
N MET A 514 6.03 -8.36 -0.35
CA MET A 514 6.45 -8.29 1.06
C MET A 514 7.79 -7.56 1.22
N THR A 515 8.73 -7.78 0.30
CA THR A 515 10.04 -7.10 0.29
C THR A 515 9.90 -5.60 0.00
N ILE A 516 9.05 -5.22 -0.95
CA ILE A 516 8.71 -3.82 -1.25
C ILE A 516 8.06 -3.16 -0.03
N ASP A 517 7.08 -3.82 0.59
CA ASP A 517 6.39 -3.29 1.76
C ASP A 517 7.35 -3.16 2.96
N THR A 518 8.32 -4.07 3.11
CA THR A 518 9.39 -3.97 4.10
C THR A 518 10.28 -2.74 3.83
N LEU A 519 10.72 -2.52 2.59
CA LEU A 519 11.53 -1.34 2.25
C LEU A 519 10.80 -0.03 2.53
N LEU A 520 9.48 -0.01 2.29
CA LEU A 520 8.64 1.18 2.41
C LEU A 520 8.02 1.38 3.80
N GLY A 521 8.25 0.49 4.76
CA GLY A 521 7.69 0.65 6.11
C GLY A 521 6.18 0.38 6.20
N LYS A 522 5.62 -0.49 5.33
CA LYS A 522 4.16 -0.66 5.16
C LYS A 522 3.58 -1.89 5.84
N LEU A 523 4.41 -2.77 6.40
CA LEU A 523 3.91 -3.96 7.12
C LEU A 523 3.36 -3.57 8.50
N GLU A 524 2.32 -4.28 8.97
CA GLU A 524 1.60 -3.95 10.23
C GLU A 524 2.53 -3.93 11.45
N ASN A 525 3.41 -4.93 11.57
CA ASN A 525 4.29 -5.12 12.73
C ASN A 525 5.68 -4.53 12.53
N GLN A 526 5.86 -3.65 11.54
CA GLN A 526 7.17 -3.09 11.25
C GLN A 526 7.49 -1.91 12.14
N VAL A 527 8.59 -2.01 12.88
CA VAL A 527 9.06 -0.97 13.79
C VAL A 527 10.08 -0.07 13.06
N PRO A 528 9.89 1.25 12.99
CA PRO A 528 10.91 2.14 12.47
C PRO A 528 12.09 2.20 13.43
N VAL A 529 13.30 2.32 12.88
CA VAL A 529 14.47 2.73 13.65
C VAL A 529 14.18 4.11 14.23
N GLN A 530 14.60 4.36 15.47
CA GLN A 530 14.51 5.66 16.13
C GLN A 530 15.93 6.16 16.43
N ILE A 531 16.18 7.45 16.22
CA ILE A 531 17.44 8.04 16.67
C ILE A 531 17.28 8.40 18.14
N PHE A 532 18.24 7.96 18.96
CA PHE A 532 18.31 8.36 20.36
C PHE A 532 18.58 9.86 20.43
N ASP A 533 17.59 10.57 20.92
CA ASP A 533 17.60 12.00 21.13
C ASP A 533 16.84 12.22 22.44
N PRO A 534 17.54 12.56 23.55
CA PRO A 534 16.90 12.80 24.85
C PRO A 534 15.75 13.81 24.75
N ILE A 535 15.85 14.77 23.82
CA ILE A 535 14.79 15.72 23.54
C ILE A 535 13.58 15.01 22.96
N ASN A 536 13.76 14.15 21.95
CA ASN A 536 12.66 13.43 21.32
C ASN A 536 12.03 12.40 22.28
N ASP A 537 12.80 11.77 23.17
CA ASP A 537 12.25 10.89 24.22
C ASP A 537 11.39 11.67 25.20
N TYR A 538 11.90 12.80 25.73
CA TYR A 538 11.10 13.74 26.53
C TYR A 538 9.85 14.20 25.78
N VAL A 539 10.00 14.58 24.50
CA VAL A 539 8.88 15.05 23.68
C VAL A 539 7.86 13.96 23.44
N ILE A 540 8.25 12.69 23.24
CA ILE A 540 7.30 11.59 23.08
C ILE A 540 6.54 11.36 24.39
N GLU A 541 7.25 11.29 25.53
CA GLU A 541 6.63 11.13 26.84
C GLU A 541 5.68 12.29 27.18
N GLU A 542 6.10 13.53 26.93
CA GLU A 542 5.24 14.71 27.11
C GLU A 542 4.08 14.73 26.12
N LEU A 543 4.31 14.40 24.84
CA LEU A 543 3.27 14.37 23.82
C LEU A 543 2.17 13.37 24.19
N ASP A 544 2.51 12.26 24.82
CA ASP A 544 1.55 11.29 25.36
C ASP A 544 0.71 11.90 26.50
N LYS A 545 1.29 12.73 27.36
CA LYS A 545 0.56 13.53 28.37
C LYS A 545 -0.39 14.54 27.71
N PHE A 546 -0.04 15.05 26.52
CA PHE A 546 -0.89 15.92 25.71
C PHE A 546 -1.81 15.18 24.73
N SER A 547 -1.88 13.85 24.77
CA SER A 547 -2.74 13.05 23.87
C SER A 547 -4.19 13.51 23.83
N SER A 548 -4.73 13.96 24.97
CA SER A 548 -6.09 14.50 25.10
C SER A 548 -6.34 15.79 24.31
N LYS A 549 -5.29 16.56 23.96
CA LYS A 549 -5.42 17.78 23.15
C LYS A 549 -5.64 17.51 21.67
N PHE A 550 -5.05 16.43 21.14
CA PHE A 550 -5.09 16.11 19.71
C PHE A 550 -5.85 14.81 19.39
N THR A 551 -6.28 14.06 20.40
CA THR A 551 -7.13 12.87 20.24
C THR A 551 -8.54 13.20 20.67
N LYS A 552 -9.49 13.06 19.76
CA LYS A 552 -10.92 13.12 20.04
C LYS A 552 -11.53 11.73 19.89
N TYR A 553 -12.59 11.49 20.64
CA TYR A 553 -13.41 10.30 20.49
C TYR A 553 -14.80 10.74 20.06
N THR A 554 -15.36 10.03 19.10
CA THR A 554 -16.77 10.17 18.74
C THR A 554 -17.41 8.79 18.76
N ASN A 555 -18.70 8.74 19.05
CA ASN A 555 -19.46 7.54 18.85
C ASN A 555 -20.01 7.55 17.43
N ILE A 556 -20.01 6.39 16.78
CA ILE A 556 -20.70 6.15 15.52
C ILE A 556 -21.67 4.99 15.70
N THR A 557 -22.70 4.95 14.87
CA THR A 557 -23.66 3.84 14.89
C THR A 557 -23.40 2.86 13.75
N VAL A 558 -23.28 1.58 14.06
CA VAL A 558 -23.05 0.49 13.11
C VAL A 558 -24.22 -0.48 13.18
N PHE A 559 -25.04 -0.52 12.14
CA PHE A 559 -26.08 -1.53 11.98
C PHE A 559 -25.51 -2.74 11.24
N THR A 560 -25.75 -3.93 11.77
CA THR A 560 -25.37 -5.18 11.13
C THR A 560 -26.55 -6.13 11.01
N GLY A 561 -26.59 -6.90 9.92
CA GLY A 561 -27.62 -7.89 9.70
C GLY A 561 -27.08 -9.15 9.05
N THR A 562 -27.69 -10.30 9.33
CA THR A 562 -27.45 -11.55 8.62
C THR A 562 -28.75 -12.18 8.13
N TYR A 563 -28.75 -12.73 6.91
CA TYR A 563 -29.90 -13.45 6.38
C TYR A 563 -29.53 -14.60 5.41
N ASN A 564 -29.89 -15.83 5.77
CA ASN A 564 -29.86 -16.96 4.86
C ASN A 564 -31.09 -16.93 3.94
N LEU A 565 -30.86 -16.77 2.64
CA LEU A 565 -31.90 -16.57 1.62
C LEU A 565 -32.44 -17.89 1.05
N ALA A 566 -31.85 -19.04 1.38
CA ALA A 566 -32.30 -20.36 0.94
C ALA A 566 -32.58 -20.46 -0.58
N GLY A 567 -31.71 -19.86 -1.39
CA GLY A 567 -31.78 -19.83 -2.85
C GLY A 567 -32.91 -18.98 -3.45
N VAL A 568 -33.58 -18.14 -2.66
CA VAL A 568 -34.66 -17.27 -3.16
C VAL A 568 -34.06 -16.22 -4.11
N SER A 569 -34.48 -16.29 -5.38
CA SER A 569 -33.88 -15.53 -6.48
C SER A 569 -34.53 -14.18 -6.77
N LYS A 570 -35.77 -13.97 -6.30
CA LYS A 570 -36.55 -12.72 -6.36
C LYS A 570 -37.63 -12.78 -5.28
N VAL A 571 -37.92 -11.64 -4.63
CA VAL A 571 -39.06 -11.30 -3.74
C VAL A 571 -38.60 -10.76 -2.38
N GLY A 572 -39.29 -9.73 -1.90
CA GLY A 572 -39.33 -9.32 -0.50
C GLY A 572 -39.06 -7.84 -0.26
N ASP A 573 -39.95 -7.18 0.47
CA ASP A 573 -39.62 -5.91 1.10
C ASP A 573 -38.73 -6.17 2.33
N LEU A 574 -37.55 -5.55 2.41
CA LEU A 574 -36.62 -5.69 3.54
C LEU A 574 -36.75 -4.52 4.52
N THR A 575 -37.67 -3.57 4.27
CA THR A 575 -37.79 -2.32 5.03
C THR A 575 -37.85 -2.55 6.53
N GLU A 576 -38.67 -3.50 7.01
CA GLU A 576 -38.79 -3.77 8.45
C GLU A 576 -37.54 -4.39 9.09
N TRP A 577 -36.67 -5.03 8.29
CA TRP A 577 -35.38 -5.53 8.77
C TRP A 577 -34.30 -4.46 8.72
N LEU A 578 -34.30 -3.60 7.69
CA LEU A 578 -33.34 -2.51 7.54
C LEU A 578 -33.62 -1.34 8.49
N PHE A 579 -34.89 -1.16 8.88
CA PHE A 579 -35.36 -0.10 9.77
C PHE A 579 -36.24 -0.70 10.88
N PRO A 580 -35.65 -1.53 11.78
CA PRO A 580 -36.42 -2.16 12.85
C PRO A 580 -36.90 -1.10 13.84
N GLN A 581 -38.02 -1.36 14.51
CA GLN A 581 -38.66 -0.41 15.43
C GLN A 581 -37.76 -0.03 16.61
N GLU A 582 -36.89 -0.95 17.04
CA GLU A 582 -35.89 -0.77 18.08
C GLU A 582 -34.82 0.27 17.70
N ASN A 583 -34.70 0.59 16.41
CA ASN A 583 -33.85 1.65 15.87
C ASN A 583 -34.65 2.92 15.52
N ASN A 584 -35.90 3.07 15.97
CA ASN A 584 -36.66 4.29 15.70
C ASN A 584 -35.91 5.54 16.21
N GLY A 585 -35.67 6.50 15.31
CA GLY A 585 -34.87 7.70 15.59
C GLY A 585 -33.36 7.50 15.51
N ILE A 586 -32.89 6.28 15.26
CA ILE A 586 -31.48 5.96 14.98
C ILE A 586 -31.32 5.81 13.46
N SER A 587 -30.47 6.63 12.88
CA SER A 587 -30.02 6.44 11.50
C SER A 587 -28.54 6.02 11.51
N PRO A 588 -28.22 4.74 11.23
CA PRO A 588 -26.87 4.19 11.38
C PRO A 588 -25.85 4.85 10.46
N ASP A 589 -24.68 5.25 10.97
CA ASP A 589 -23.60 5.79 10.13
C ASP A 589 -23.08 4.74 9.12
N ILE A 590 -23.11 3.48 9.54
CA ILE A 590 -22.67 2.32 8.78
C ILE A 590 -23.75 1.24 8.80
N VAL A 591 -23.98 0.60 7.65
CA VAL A 591 -24.85 -0.57 7.48
C VAL A 591 -24.07 -1.70 6.83
N ILE A 592 -23.93 -2.85 7.51
CA ILE A 592 -23.22 -4.02 6.99
C ILE A 592 -24.12 -5.26 7.02
N LEU A 593 -24.40 -5.85 5.85
CA LEU A 593 -25.34 -6.97 5.71
C LEU A 593 -24.64 -8.21 5.17
N GLY A 594 -24.78 -9.34 5.87
CA GLY A 594 -24.35 -10.65 5.41
C GLY A 594 -25.52 -11.46 4.85
N PHE A 595 -25.35 -12.00 3.65
CA PHE A 595 -26.28 -12.95 3.06
C PHE A 595 -25.64 -14.33 2.88
N GLN A 596 -26.40 -15.39 3.08
CA GLN A 596 -26.01 -16.78 2.78
C GLN A 596 -27.02 -17.40 1.82
N GLU A 597 -26.60 -18.43 1.09
CA GLU A 597 -27.43 -19.11 0.08
C GLU A 597 -28.10 -18.15 -0.94
N VAL A 598 -27.37 -17.11 -1.36
CA VAL A 598 -27.83 -16.13 -2.38
C VAL A 598 -28.15 -16.81 -3.72
N LEU A 599 -27.52 -17.96 -3.99
CA LEU A 599 -27.74 -18.79 -5.18
C LEU A 599 -28.26 -20.15 -4.74
N GLU A 600 -29.25 -20.67 -5.49
CA GLU A 600 -29.65 -22.06 -5.38
C GLU A 600 -28.48 -22.97 -5.74
N LEU A 601 -28.20 -23.95 -4.87
CA LEU A 601 -27.08 -24.88 -4.99
C LEU A 601 -27.37 -25.94 -6.06
N ASN A 602 -27.23 -25.57 -7.34
CA ASN A 602 -27.17 -26.53 -8.44
C ASN A 602 -25.77 -26.49 -9.11
N ALA A 603 -25.38 -27.59 -9.75
CA ALA A 603 -24.05 -27.74 -10.34
C ALA A 603 -23.71 -26.63 -11.36
N GLN A 604 -24.72 -26.13 -12.09
CA GLN A 604 -24.56 -25.08 -13.08
C GLN A 604 -24.22 -23.71 -12.44
N ASN A 605 -24.87 -23.36 -11.32
CA ASN A 605 -24.64 -22.10 -10.59
C ASN A 605 -23.28 -22.09 -9.88
N LEU A 606 -22.80 -23.26 -9.44
CA LEU A 606 -21.48 -23.41 -8.83
C LEU A 606 -20.33 -23.22 -9.84
N ILE A 607 -20.57 -23.53 -11.12
CA ILE A 607 -19.57 -23.41 -12.19
C ILE A 607 -19.56 -22.00 -12.82
N ASN A 608 -20.73 -21.37 -12.99
CA ASN A 608 -20.83 -20.15 -13.81
C ASN A 608 -20.53 -18.83 -13.08
N ASN A 609 -20.38 -18.83 -11.75
CA ASN A 609 -20.02 -17.63 -10.97
C ASN A 609 -20.90 -16.41 -11.35
N ASP A 610 -22.21 -16.63 -11.51
CA ASP A 610 -23.15 -15.63 -11.96
C ASP A 610 -23.31 -14.52 -10.90
N LYS A 611 -22.89 -13.30 -11.25
CA LYS A 611 -22.98 -12.12 -10.38
C LYS A 611 -24.34 -11.43 -10.44
N SER A 612 -25.26 -11.87 -11.30
CA SER A 612 -26.57 -11.22 -11.50
C SER A 612 -27.35 -11.08 -10.18
N GLN A 613 -27.33 -12.11 -9.35
CA GLN A 613 -28.00 -12.12 -8.05
C GLN A 613 -27.33 -11.20 -7.03
N SER A 614 -25.99 -11.12 -7.02
CA SER A 614 -25.28 -10.17 -6.15
C SER A 614 -25.63 -8.72 -6.54
N VAL A 615 -25.64 -8.41 -7.83
CA VAL A 615 -26.02 -7.07 -8.32
C VAL A 615 -27.49 -6.76 -7.98
N TYR A 616 -28.38 -7.75 -8.05
CA TYR A 616 -29.77 -7.59 -7.63
C TYR A 616 -29.88 -7.19 -6.16
N TRP A 617 -29.25 -7.94 -5.24
CA TRP A 617 -29.33 -7.63 -3.80
C TRP A 617 -28.64 -6.31 -3.43
N GLN A 618 -27.52 -5.98 -4.08
CA GLN A 618 -26.89 -4.66 -3.95
C GLN A 618 -27.87 -3.54 -4.29
N LYS A 619 -28.62 -3.70 -5.39
CA LYS A 619 -29.62 -2.73 -5.83
C LYS A 619 -30.81 -2.66 -4.88
N VAL A 620 -31.41 -3.80 -4.51
CA VAL A 620 -32.60 -3.84 -3.63
C VAL A 620 -32.30 -3.17 -2.29
N VAL A 621 -31.19 -3.54 -1.64
CA VAL A 621 -30.78 -2.93 -0.38
C VAL A 621 -30.47 -1.45 -0.56
N GLY A 622 -29.75 -1.08 -1.62
CA GLY A 622 -29.43 0.31 -1.91
C GLY A 622 -30.68 1.18 -2.11
N ASP A 623 -31.65 0.70 -2.90
CA ASP A 623 -32.90 1.40 -3.17
C ASP A 623 -33.76 1.56 -1.90
N GLN A 624 -33.81 0.53 -1.03
CA GLN A 624 -34.54 0.59 0.24
C GLN A 624 -33.88 1.48 1.30
N LEU A 625 -32.55 1.39 1.44
CA LEU A 625 -31.80 2.30 2.32
C LEU A 625 -31.98 3.77 1.92
N ASN A 626 -32.12 4.03 0.62
CA ASN A 626 -32.32 5.37 0.04
C ASN A 626 -33.80 5.66 -0.32
N SER A 627 -34.75 4.96 0.29
CA SER A 627 -36.20 5.15 0.04
C SER A 627 -36.75 6.48 0.60
N GLY A 628 -35.94 7.22 1.37
CA GLY A 628 -36.32 8.48 2.02
C GLY A 628 -36.81 8.33 3.46
N ILE A 629 -36.90 7.11 4.00
CA ILE A 629 -37.38 6.83 5.37
C ILE A 629 -36.56 7.58 6.43
N THR A 630 -35.23 7.58 6.30
CA THR A 630 -34.32 8.26 7.25
C THR A 630 -33.96 9.69 6.83
N GLY A 631 -34.22 10.07 5.58
CA GLY A 631 -33.71 11.30 4.97
C GLY A 631 -32.21 11.31 4.66
N ASP A 632 -31.48 10.25 5.01
CA ASP A 632 -30.05 10.11 4.77
C ASP A 632 -29.78 9.38 3.43
N THR A 633 -28.62 9.69 2.84
CA THR A 633 -28.14 9.03 1.63
C THR A 633 -27.05 8.01 1.96
N TYR A 634 -27.27 6.75 1.61
CA TYR A 634 -26.31 5.66 1.78
C TYR A 634 -25.67 5.27 0.46
N VAL A 635 -24.35 5.07 0.50
CA VAL A 635 -23.54 4.66 -0.65
C VAL A 635 -22.97 3.27 -0.39
N LEU A 636 -23.10 2.37 -1.36
CA LEU A 636 -22.43 1.07 -1.34
C LEU A 636 -20.92 1.30 -1.50
N LEU A 637 -20.16 1.07 -0.42
CA LEU A 637 -18.72 1.25 -0.42
C LEU A 637 -17.99 0.02 -0.95
N ARG A 638 -18.43 -1.19 -0.58
CA ARG A 638 -17.90 -2.46 -1.11
C ARG A 638 -18.93 -3.58 -0.99
N ALA A 639 -18.91 -4.49 -1.95
CA ALA A 639 -19.59 -5.78 -1.87
C ALA A 639 -18.56 -6.90 -2.02
N GLU A 640 -18.51 -7.81 -1.05
CA GLU A 640 -17.60 -8.95 -1.05
C GLU A 640 -18.42 -10.24 -1.19
N GLN A 641 -17.96 -11.19 -2.01
CA GLN A 641 -18.74 -12.38 -2.32
C GLN A 641 -17.85 -13.61 -2.54
N MET A 642 -18.29 -14.74 -2.00
CA MET A 642 -17.77 -16.07 -2.29
C MET A 642 -18.93 -17.00 -2.60
N THR A 643 -19.11 -17.32 -3.88
CA THR A 643 -20.18 -18.21 -4.38
C THR A 643 -21.57 -17.75 -3.91
N SER A 644 -22.14 -18.34 -2.86
CA SER A 644 -23.47 -18.01 -2.33
C SER A 644 -23.44 -17.22 -1.01
N ILE A 645 -22.26 -16.81 -0.54
CA ILE A 645 -22.07 -15.99 0.66
C ILE A 645 -21.65 -14.59 0.22
N MET A 646 -22.31 -13.56 0.74
CA MET A 646 -22.09 -12.17 0.35
C MET A 646 -22.09 -11.24 1.56
N LEU A 647 -21.30 -10.18 1.51
CA LEU A 647 -21.28 -9.10 2.48
C LEU A 647 -21.42 -7.77 1.75
N LEU A 648 -22.38 -6.95 2.16
CA LEU A 648 -22.60 -5.61 1.63
C LEU A 648 -22.23 -4.58 2.68
N PHE A 649 -21.46 -3.57 2.29
CA PHE A 649 -21.02 -2.49 3.18
C PHE A 649 -21.49 -1.14 2.64
N PHE A 650 -22.51 -0.59 3.28
CA PHE A 650 -23.07 0.73 3.01
C PHE A 650 -22.66 1.72 4.10
N VAL A 651 -22.48 2.97 3.68
CA VAL A 651 -22.07 4.07 4.56
C VAL A 651 -22.88 5.30 4.19
N LYS A 652 -23.28 6.09 5.19
CA LYS A 652 -23.81 7.43 4.92
C LYS A 652 -22.80 8.27 4.13
N SER A 653 -23.30 9.04 3.17
CA SER A 653 -22.46 9.82 2.26
C SER A 653 -21.52 10.80 2.96
N ASP A 654 -21.98 11.45 4.05
CA ASP A 654 -21.22 12.40 4.85
C ASP A 654 -20.14 11.75 5.73
N LYS A 655 -20.23 10.43 5.97
CA LYS A 655 -19.25 9.67 6.75
C LYS A 655 -18.15 9.03 5.91
N MET A 656 -18.31 8.95 4.59
CA MET A 656 -17.30 8.34 3.71
C MET A 656 -15.88 8.92 3.86
N PRO A 657 -15.66 10.24 4.05
CA PRO A 657 -14.30 10.80 4.17
C PRO A 657 -13.50 10.25 5.36
N PHE A 658 -14.19 9.72 6.37
CA PHE A 658 -13.56 9.13 7.55
C PHE A 658 -13.18 7.66 7.34
N ILE A 659 -13.62 7.01 6.26
CA ILE A 659 -13.39 5.58 6.03
C ILE A 659 -12.25 5.39 5.04
N LYS A 660 -11.27 4.58 5.45
CA LYS A 660 -10.09 4.26 4.65
C LYS A 660 -9.75 2.77 4.69
N ASN A 661 -8.86 2.36 3.79
CA ASN A 661 -8.25 1.03 3.74
C ASN A 661 -9.31 -0.09 3.68
N VAL A 662 -10.33 0.10 2.84
CA VAL A 662 -11.44 -0.84 2.68
C VAL A 662 -11.01 -2.03 1.82
N GLU A 663 -10.92 -3.20 2.44
CA GLU A 663 -10.46 -4.43 1.81
C GLU A 663 -11.41 -5.59 2.09
N GLY A 664 -11.44 -6.56 1.19
CA GLY A 664 -12.27 -7.74 1.30
C GLY A 664 -11.45 -8.99 1.01
N ALA A 665 -11.80 -10.08 1.68
CA ALA A 665 -11.09 -11.35 1.60
C ALA A 665 -12.06 -12.51 1.84
N THR A 666 -11.74 -13.68 1.30
CA THR A 666 -12.63 -14.85 1.39
C THR A 666 -11.85 -16.11 1.74
N LYS A 667 -12.52 -17.06 2.38
CA LYS A 667 -11.95 -18.37 2.73
C LYS A 667 -13.01 -19.46 2.63
N LYS A 668 -12.76 -20.45 1.78
CA LYS A 668 -13.60 -21.65 1.61
C LYS A 668 -13.26 -22.69 2.68
N THR A 669 -14.27 -23.42 3.16
CA THR A 669 -14.08 -24.53 4.12
C THR A 669 -14.71 -25.85 3.68
N GLY A 670 -15.70 -25.85 2.78
CA GLY A 670 -16.38 -27.07 2.34
C GLY A 670 -15.44 -28.09 1.66
N LEU A 671 -15.64 -29.40 1.91
CA LEU A 671 -14.80 -30.50 1.40
C LEU A 671 -13.29 -30.27 1.57
N GLY A 672 -12.84 -29.82 2.74
CA GLY A 672 -11.41 -29.54 2.99
C GLY A 672 -10.88 -28.33 2.20
N GLY A 673 -11.75 -27.37 1.89
CA GLY A 673 -11.43 -26.17 1.11
C GLY A 673 -11.66 -26.29 -0.41
N MET A 674 -12.14 -27.44 -0.89
CA MET A 674 -12.43 -27.66 -2.32
C MET A 674 -13.84 -27.20 -2.75
N ALA A 675 -14.82 -27.23 -1.85
CA ALA A 675 -16.20 -26.80 -2.12
C ALA A 675 -16.43 -25.35 -1.67
N ALA A 676 -17.12 -24.57 -2.50
CA ALA A 676 -17.29 -23.13 -2.28
C ALA A 676 -18.63 -22.75 -1.60
N ASN A 677 -19.43 -23.72 -1.15
CA ASN A 677 -20.75 -23.49 -0.54
C ASN A 677 -20.70 -23.23 0.98
N LYS A 678 -19.53 -23.38 1.61
CA LYS A 678 -19.27 -23.15 3.04
C LYS A 678 -17.96 -22.39 3.20
N GLY A 679 -17.91 -21.55 4.23
CA GLY A 679 -16.75 -20.74 4.56
C GLY A 679 -17.14 -19.32 4.97
N GLY A 680 -16.28 -18.35 4.70
CA GLY A 680 -16.49 -16.97 5.11
C GLY A 680 -16.01 -15.94 4.09
N VAL A 681 -16.70 -14.81 4.07
CA VAL A 681 -16.27 -13.56 3.43
C VAL A 681 -16.05 -12.53 4.53
N ALA A 682 -15.00 -11.74 4.43
CA ALA A 682 -14.70 -10.70 5.40
C ALA A 682 -14.40 -9.39 4.70
N LEU A 683 -14.71 -8.31 5.39
CA LEU A 683 -14.38 -6.96 5.00
C LEU A 683 -13.72 -6.25 6.16
N ARG A 684 -12.64 -5.52 5.89
CA ARG A 684 -11.99 -4.65 6.86
C ARG A 684 -11.98 -3.21 6.38
N PHE A 685 -11.98 -2.29 7.32
CA PHE A 685 -11.87 -0.85 7.08
C PHE A 685 -11.35 -0.16 8.33
N ASP A 686 -10.79 1.03 8.16
CA ASP A 686 -10.48 1.93 9.26
C ASP A 686 -11.49 3.08 9.22
N TYR A 687 -12.12 3.37 10.36
CA TYR A 687 -12.88 4.59 10.56
C TYR A 687 -12.00 5.55 11.36
N SER A 688 -11.49 6.58 10.68
CA SER A 688 -10.43 7.47 11.18
C SER A 688 -9.23 6.64 11.66
N ASP A 689 -8.94 6.63 12.97
CA ASP A 689 -7.81 5.91 13.55
C ASP A 689 -8.24 4.61 14.28
N SER A 690 -9.48 4.14 14.07
CA SER A 690 -10.00 2.90 14.65
C SER A 690 -10.27 1.83 13.59
N SER A 691 -9.83 0.59 13.85
CA SER A 691 -9.87 -0.50 12.84
C SER A 691 -10.99 -1.50 13.09
N PHE A 692 -11.71 -1.86 12.02
CA PHE A 692 -12.86 -2.76 12.04
C PHE A 692 -12.66 -3.92 11.07
N CYS A 693 -13.15 -5.11 11.43
CA CYS A 693 -13.33 -6.23 10.52
C CYS A 693 -14.70 -6.87 10.74
N VAL A 694 -15.46 -7.09 9.66
CA VAL A 694 -16.73 -7.81 9.70
C VAL A 694 -16.62 -9.09 8.88
N VAL A 695 -17.00 -10.22 9.47
CA VAL A 695 -16.97 -11.53 8.85
C VAL A 695 -18.39 -12.05 8.70
N ASN A 696 -18.81 -12.41 7.48
CA ASN A 696 -19.99 -13.20 7.23
C ASN A 696 -19.60 -14.64 6.91
N SER A 697 -20.17 -15.61 7.62
CA SER A 697 -19.88 -17.03 7.39
C SER A 697 -21.12 -17.90 7.21
N HIS A 698 -20.92 -19.03 6.53
CA HIS A 698 -21.85 -20.14 6.46
C HIS A 698 -21.09 -21.41 6.83
N LEU A 699 -21.27 -21.87 8.07
CA LEU A 699 -20.51 -22.99 8.65
C LEU A 699 -21.18 -24.35 8.39
N ALA A 700 -20.45 -25.44 8.65
CA ALA A 700 -20.90 -26.81 8.50
C ALA A 700 -22.30 -27.07 9.11
N ALA A 701 -23.17 -27.67 8.31
CA ALA A 701 -24.55 -27.98 8.68
C ALA A 701 -24.67 -29.36 9.35
N GLY A 702 -25.68 -29.53 10.20
CA GLY A 702 -25.99 -30.81 10.85
C GLY A 702 -25.87 -30.75 12.37
N VAL A 703 -26.74 -31.48 13.07
CA VAL A 703 -26.85 -31.39 14.53
C VAL A 703 -25.57 -31.82 15.25
N LYS A 704 -24.91 -32.88 14.76
CA LYS A 704 -23.69 -33.45 15.36
C LYS A 704 -22.38 -32.79 14.92
N ALA A 705 -22.43 -31.82 14.00
CA ALA A 705 -21.24 -31.25 13.34
C ALA A 705 -20.60 -30.09 14.16
N ILE A 706 -20.56 -30.19 15.49
CA ILE A 706 -20.01 -29.12 16.36
C ILE A 706 -18.52 -28.91 16.08
N GLU A 707 -17.75 -30.00 16.07
CA GLU A 707 -16.30 -29.96 15.80
C GLU A 707 -16.00 -29.41 14.40
N GLU A 708 -16.76 -29.81 13.38
CA GLU A 708 -16.63 -29.28 12.02
C GLU A 708 -16.89 -27.77 11.97
N ARG A 709 -17.90 -27.26 12.69
CA ARG A 709 -18.16 -25.80 12.79
C ARG A 709 -17.02 -25.05 13.48
N CYS A 710 -16.47 -25.61 14.57
CA CYS A 710 -15.32 -25.02 15.25
C CYS A 710 -14.08 -24.99 14.34
N ASN A 711 -13.82 -26.06 13.60
CA ASN A 711 -12.74 -26.14 12.61
C ASN A 711 -12.95 -25.16 11.44
N ASP A 712 -14.18 -25.01 10.94
CA ASP A 712 -14.53 -24.02 9.94
C ASP A 712 -14.23 -22.60 10.43
N PHE A 713 -14.67 -22.27 11.65
CA PHE A 713 -14.44 -20.96 12.28
C PHE A 713 -12.94 -20.66 12.39
N GLU A 714 -12.14 -21.60 12.90
CA GLU A 714 -10.69 -21.44 13.01
C GLU A 714 -10.04 -21.27 11.62
N THR A 715 -10.45 -22.10 10.66
CA THR A 715 -9.94 -22.06 9.28
C THR A 715 -10.21 -20.71 8.62
N ILE A 716 -11.38 -20.12 8.87
CA ILE A 716 -11.75 -18.78 8.37
C ILE A 716 -10.93 -17.72 9.10
N SER A 717 -10.90 -17.73 10.44
CA SER A 717 -10.22 -16.71 11.26
C SER A 717 -8.72 -16.62 10.97
N ASN A 718 -8.04 -17.76 10.83
CA ASN A 718 -6.61 -17.83 10.53
C ASN A 718 -6.31 -17.72 9.01
N GLY A 719 -7.23 -18.21 8.19
CA GLY A 719 -7.06 -18.32 6.74
C GLY A 719 -7.35 -17.03 5.98
N ILE A 720 -8.25 -16.18 6.48
CA ILE A 720 -8.50 -14.85 5.90
C ILE A 720 -7.28 -13.95 6.15
N SER A 721 -6.82 -13.32 5.08
CA SER A 721 -5.68 -12.41 5.09
C SER A 721 -5.97 -11.24 4.16
N PHE A 722 -5.75 -10.04 4.66
CA PHE A 722 -5.84 -8.79 3.94
C PHE A 722 -4.45 -8.37 3.43
N SER A 723 -4.36 -7.21 2.78
CA SER A 723 -3.10 -6.65 2.31
C SER A 723 -2.10 -6.48 3.47
N ARG A 724 -0.80 -6.50 3.14
CA ARG A 724 0.31 -6.34 4.11
C ARG A 724 0.31 -7.35 5.26
N GLY A 725 -0.42 -8.46 5.12
CA GLY A 725 -0.42 -9.59 6.06
C GLY A 725 -1.43 -9.48 7.21
N LYS A 726 -2.28 -8.45 7.24
CA LYS A 726 -3.26 -8.25 8.32
C LYS A 726 -4.30 -9.38 8.35
N LYS A 727 -4.63 -9.87 9.54
CA LYS A 727 -5.60 -10.94 9.80
C LYS A 727 -6.86 -10.39 10.47
N VAL A 728 -7.91 -11.21 10.56
CA VAL A 728 -9.15 -10.86 11.26
C VAL A 728 -8.85 -10.40 12.70
N LYS A 729 -8.02 -11.16 13.42
CA LYS A 729 -7.68 -10.91 14.82
C LYS A 729 -6.89 -9.61 15.10
N ASP A 730 -6.33 -8.99 14.06
CA ASP A 730 -5.47 -7.80 14.19
C ASP A 730 -6.27 -6.49 14.19
N HIS A 731 -7.60 -6.56 14.26
CA HIS A 731 -8.48 -5.39 14.30
C HIS A 731 -8.99 -5.13 15.73
N GLU A 732 -9.18 -3.84 16.05
CA GLU A 732 -9.70 -3.40 17.36
C GLU A 732 -11.14 -3.91 17.59
N SER A 733 -11.95 -3.79 16.54
CA SER A 733 -13.35 -4.20 16.50
C SER A 733 -13.54 -5.33 15.51
N VAL A 734 -14.15 -6.43 15.93
CA VAL A 734 -14.60 -7.49 15.02
C VAL A 734 -16.03 -7.85 15.28
N ILE A 735 -16.82 -7.88 14.20
CA ILE A 735 -18.19 -8.39 14.21
C ILE A 735 -18.21 -9.63 13.31
N TRP A 736 -18.69 -10.74 13.84
CA TRP A 736 -18.84 -11.98 13.11
C TRP A 736 -20.32 -12.35 13.07
N LEU A 737 -20.85 -12.45 11.87
CA LEU A 737 -22.25 -12.73 11.63
C LEU A 737 -22.41 -13.87 10.61
N GLY A 738 -23.61 -14.41 10.51
CA GLY A 738 -23.91 -15.42 9.49
C GLY A 738 -24.84 -16.52 9.95
N ASP A 739 -25.03 -17.49 9.06
CA ASP A 739 -25.57 -18.81 9.40
C ASP A 739 -24.43 -19.66 9.97
N LEU A 740 -24.26 -19.58 11.29
CA LEU A 740 -23.25 -20.33 12.01
C LEU A 740 -23.67 -21.80 12.21
N ASN A 741 -24.90 -22.17 11.85
CA ASN A 741 -25.43 -23.52 11.84
C ASN A 741 -25.41 -24.30 13.18
N PHE A 742 -25.12 -23.65 14.31
CA PHE A 742 -25.26 -24.24 15.64
C PHE A 742 -26.73 -24.56 15.95
N ARG A 743 -26.95 -25.64 16.69
CA ARG A 743 -28.28 -26.22 16.94
C ARG A 743 -28.63 -26.23 18.42
N ILE A 744 -29.91 -26.39 18.71
CA ILE A 744 -30.40 -26.73 20.05
C ILE A 744 -30.32 -28.25 20.20
N ASP A 745 -29.64 -28.73 21.25
CA ASP A 745 -29.44 -30.15 21.52
C ASP A 745 -30.59 -30.75 22.35
N LEU A 746 -31.81 -30.69 21.80
CA LEU A 746 -33.05 -31.23 22.38
C LEU A 746 -33.91 -31.88 21.30
N SER A 747 -34.93 -32.65 21.71
CA SER A 747 -35.89 -33.23 20.77
C SER A 747 -36.79 -32.16 20.13
N ASN A 748 -37.35 -32.44 18.94
CA ASN A 748 -38.20 -31.47 18.24
C ASN A 748 -39.46 -31.11 19.07
N GLU A 749 -40.07 -32.12 19.68
CA GLU A 749 -41.27 -31.98 20.51
C GLU A 749 -41.02 -31.05 21.70
N GLU A 750 -39.92 -31.26 22.42
CA GLU A 750 -39.52 -30.41 23.55
C GLU A 750 -39.23 -28.98 23.10
N VAL A 751 -38.49 -28.81 22.00
CA VAL A 751 -38.16 -27.47 21.48
C VAL A 751 -39.43 -26.71 21.11
N ARG A 752 -40.34 -27.33 20.36
CA ARG A 752 -41.61 -26.69 19.97
C ARG A 752 -42.49 -26.39 21.18
N SER A 753 -42.54 -27.28 22.17
CA SER A 753 -43.26 -27.04 23.42
C SER A 753 -42.68 -25.86 24.20
N CYS A 754 -41.36 -25.71 24.24
CA CYS A 754 -40.74 -24.56 24.91
C CYS A 754 -40.96 -23.25 24.15
N ILE A 755 -40.97 -23.28 22.82
CA ILE A 755 -41.28 -22.10 22.00
C ILE A 755 -42.72 -21.65 22.22
N SER A 756 -43.68 -22.58 22.25
CA SER A 756 -45.09 -22.25 22.47
C SER A 756 -45.37 -21.70 23.88
N SER A 757 -44.59 -22.12 24.88
CA SER A 757 -44.63 -21.59 26.24
C SER A 757 -43.70 -20.40 26.49
N SER A 758 -43.05 -19.84 25.44
CA SER A 758 -42.07 -18.75 25.53
C SER A 758 -40.90 -19.00 26.49
N ASN A 759 -40.54 -20.27 26.74
CA ASN A 759 -39.45 -20.65 27.64
C ASN A 759 -38.10 -20.69 26.91
N LEU A 760 -37.69 -19.55 26.34
CA LEU A 760 -36.46 -19.45 25.55
C LEU A 760 -35.18 -19.62 26.40
N ASN A 761 -35.22 -19.17 27.66
CA ASN A 761 -34.08 -19.30 28.58
C ASN A 761 -33.71 -20.76 28.84
N TYR A 762 -34.69 -21.68 28.87
CA TYR A 762 -34.41 -23.11 28.98
C TYR A 762 -33.71 -23.63 27.72
N LEU A 763 -34.21 -23.27 26.53
CA LEU A 763 -33.61 -23.68 25.25
C LEU A 763 -32.17 -23.20 25.09
N LEU A 764 -31.86 -21.98 25.55
CA LEU A 764 -30.51 -21.42 25.50
C LEU A 764 -29.49 -22.20 26.36
N GLN A 765 -29.95 -22.97 27.35
CA GLN A 765 -29.07 -23.86 28.13
C GLN A 765 -28.61 -25.08 27.34
N TYR A 766 -29.22 -25.35 26.18
CA TYR A 766 -28.88 -26.43 25.25
C TYR A 766 -28.45 -25.90 23.87
N ASP A 767 -28.20 -24.59 23.76
CA ASP A 767 -27.65 -23.98 22.54
C ASP A 767 -26.17 -24.31 22.40
N GLN A 768 -25.81 -25.00 21.31
CA GLN A 768 -24.44 -25.44 21.09
C GLN A 768 -23.44 -24.26 21.01
N LEU A 769 -23.79 -23.14 20.40
CA LEU A 769 -22.88 -21.99 20.34
C LEU A 769 -22.64 -21.41 21.74
N LYS A 770 -23.70 -21.27 22.55
CA LYS A 770 -23.57 -20.78 23.93
C LYS A 770 -22.66 -21.67 24.77
N HIS A 771 -22.72 -22.99 24.58
CA HIS A 771 -21.76 -23.90 25.20
C HIS A 771 -20.33 -23.65 24.72
N GLU A 772 -20.09 -23.59 23.41
CA GLU A 772 -18.76 -23.38 22.83
C GLU A 772 -18.13 -22.03 23.23
N MET A 773 -18.93 -20.97 23.39
CA MET A 773 -18.47 -19.67 23.90
C MET A 773 -17.99 -19.73 25.35
N ASN A 774 -18.52 -20.65 26.15
CA ASN A 774 -18.16 -20.83 27.57
C ASN A 774 -16.96 -21.78 27.78
N VAL A 775 -16.46 -22.43 26.73
CA VAL A 775 -15.30 -23.33 26.82
C VAL A 775 -14.03 -22.50 27.12
N LYS A 776 -13.36 -22.80 28.24
CA LYS A 776 -12.23 -22.00 28.79
C LYS A 776 -11.08 -21.77 27.81
N ASN A 777 -10.85 -22.67 26.85
CA ASN A 777 -9.82 -22.54 25.82
C ASN A 777 -10.42 -22.67 24.40
N GLY A 778 -11.72 -22.42 24.24
CA GLY A 778 -12.41 -22.51 22.94
C GLY A 778 -12.13 -21.32 22.04
N PHE A 779 -12.28 -21.51 20.73
CA PHE A 779 -12.05 -20.48 19.71
C PHE A 779 -12.98 -19.26 19.84
N PHE A 780 -14.18 -19.47 20.38
CA PHE A 780 -15.21 -18.43 20.55
C PHE A 780 -15.06 -17.61 21.84
N LYS A 781 -14.16 -17.97 22.75
CA LYS A 781 -14.03 -17.36 24.09
C LYS A 781 -13.90 -15.83 24.09
N LYS A 782 -13.26 -15.26 23.07
CA LYS A 782 -13.03 -13.81 22.97
C LYS A 782 -14.27 -13.04 22.52
N PHE A 783 -15.27 -13.73 21.99
CA PHE A 783 -16.47 -13.12 21.46
C PHE A 783 -17.55 -12.99 22.53
N PHE A 784 -18.33 -11.93 22.38
CA PHE A 784 -19.52 -11.63 23.13
C PHE A 784 -20.73 -11.78 22.21
N GLU A 785 -21.86 -12.12 22.80
CA GLU A 785 -23.15 -12.18 22.14
C GLU A 785 -24.18 -11.58 23.08
N ALA A 786 -24.97 -10.62 22.59
CA ALA A 786 -26.06 -10.05 23.36
C ALA A 786 -27.11 -11.12 23.71
N LYS A 787 -27.95 -10.80 24.70
CA LYS A 787 -29.03 -11.69 25.13
C LYS A 787 -29.97 -11.96 23.95
N ILE A 788 -30.28 -13.24 23.72
CA ILE A 788 -31.24 -13.67 22.70
C ILE A 788 -32.62 -13.69 23.34
N ASP A 789 -33.45 -12.73 22.94
CA ASP A 789 -34.85 -12.61 23.38
C ASP A 789 -35.86 -12.91 22.26
N PHE A 790 -35.39 -13.49 21.15
CA PHE A 790 -36.18 -13.86 19.97
C PHE A 790 -36.21 -15.37 19.74
N LYS A 791 -37.24 -15.84 19.03
CA LYS A 791 -37.46 -17.27 18.77
C LYS A 791 -36.38 -17.85 17.83
N PRO A 792 -36.17 -19.18 17.83
CA PRO A 792 -35.28 -19.85 16.88
C PRO A 792 -35.58 -19.45 15.43
N THR A 793 -34.53 -19.08 14.69
CA THR A 793 -34.63 -18.47 13.35
C THR A 793 -34.71 -19.47 12.22
N TYR A 794 -34.48 -20.75 12.51
CA TYR A 794 -34.55 -21.89 11.60
C TYR A 794 -35.35 -23.01 12.27
N LYS A 795 -36.07 -23.89 11.58
CA LYS A 795 -36.38 -23.93 10.15
C LYS A 795 -37.88 -23.68 9.96
N PHE A 796 -38.24 -22.73 9.11
CA PHE A 796 -39.63 -22.40 8.80
C PHE A 796 -40.10 -23.01 7.49
N ASP A 797 -41.39 -23.28 7.37
CA ASP A 797 -42.00 -23.45 6.05
C ASP A 797 -42.03 -22.08 5.35
N LYS A 798 -41.53 -22.02 4.11
CA LYS A 798 -41.43 -20.77 3.34
C LYS A 798 -42.80 -20.09 3.24
N MET A 799 -42.81 -18.76 3.30
CA MET A 799 -44.00 -17.91 3.28
C MET A 799 -44.95 -18.11 4.48
N SER A 800 -44.45 -18.66 5.60
CA SER A 800 -45.27 -18.89 6.80
C SER A 800 -44.45 -18.73 8.08
N ASN A 801 -45.14 -18.57 9.22
CA ASN A 801 -44.56 -18.59 10.56
C ASN A 801 -44.61 -19.98 11.23
N TYR A 802 -44.90 -21.03 10.46
CA TYR A 802 -44.87 -22.40 10.96
C TYR A 802 -43.47 -22.99 10.81
N TYR A 803 -42.99 -23.63 11.88
CA TYR A 803 -41.75 -24.40 11.83
C TYR A 803 -41.94 -25.70 11.03
N ASP A 804 -40.90 -26.09 10.30
CA ASP A 804 -40.80 -27.19 9.32
C ASP A 804 -41.83 -28.31 9.53
N SER A 805 -42.83 -28.36 8.65
CA SER A 805 -43.85 -29.40 8.63
C SER A 805 -43.52 -30.55 7.69
N SER A 806 -42.36 -30.53 7.04
CA SER A 806 -41.92 -31.62 6.16
C SER A 806 -41.62 -32.90 6.94
N GLU A 807 -41.52 -34.02 6.22
CA GLU A 807 -41.14 -35.32 6.80
C GLU A 807 -39.81 -35.30 7.55
N LYS A 808 -38.91 -34.36 7.19
CA LYS A 808 -37.62 -34.21 7.86
C LYS A 808 -37.73 -33.56 9.23
N ALA A 809 -38.85 -32.87 9.51
CA ALA A 809 -39.19 -32.21 10.76
C ALA A 809 -37.95 -31.70 11.50
N ARG A 810 -37.24 -30.73 10.91
CA ARG A 810 -36.02 -30.21 11.53
C ARG A 810 -36.33 -29.54 12.85
N VAL A 811 -35.48 -29.78 13.84
CA VAL A 811 -35.57 -29.14 15.16
C VAL A 811 -35.32 -27.64 14.99
N PRO A 812 -36.21 -26.77 15.50
CA PRO A 812 -35.97 -25.34 15.47
C PRO A 812 -34.65 -24.98 16.17
N SER A 813 -33.87 -24.02 15.65
CA SER A 813 -32.56 -23.63 16.20
C SER A 813 -32.19 -22.19 15.87
N TRP A 814 -31.36 -21.57 16.71
CA TRP A 814 -30.72 -20.28 16.43
C TRP A 814 -29.45 -20.49 15.61
N THR A 815 -29.64 -20.67 14.30
CA THR A 815 -28.55 -20.84 13.33
C THR A 815 -27.91 -19.51 12.95
N ASP A 816 -28.70 -18.45 12.88
CA ASP A 816 -28.30 -17.12 12.42
C ASP A 816 -27.87 -16.26 13.61
N ARG A 817 -26.60 -15.85 13.66
CA ARG A 817 -25.99 -15.25 14.85
C ARG A 817 -25.19 -14.00 14.53
N VAL A 818 -25.04 -13.12 15.53
CA VAL A 818 -24.15 -11.95 15.50
C VAL A 818 -23.35 -11.95 16.80
N ILE A 819 -22.07 -12.28 16.70
CA ILE A 819 -21.13 -12.26 17.80
C ILE A 819 -20.05 -11.21 17.52
N TYR A 820 -19.42 -10.64 18.54
CA TYR A 820 -18.44 -9.58 18.35
C TYR A 820 -17.34 -9.59 19.41
N TYR A 821 -16.21 -8.95 19.12
CA TYR A 821 -15.24 -8.58 20.14
C TYR A 821 -14.69 -7.17 19.87
N GLY A 822 -14.26 -6.49 20.92
CA GLY A 822 -13.73 -5.14 20.85
C GLY A 822 -14.26 -4.30 22.00
N LYS A 823 -13.37 -3.65 22.75
CA LYS A 823 -13.77 -2.85 23.95
C LYS A 823 -14.51 -1.57 23.60
N ASN A 824 -14.44 -1.16 22.35
CA ASN A 824 -15.06 0.04 21.80
C ASN A 824 -16.43 -0.22 21.17
N LEU A 825 -16.93 -1.46 21.17
CA LEU A 825 -18.27 -1.81 20.68
C LEU A 825 -19.23 -1.99 21.85
N HIS A 826 -20.36 -1.29 21.81
CA HIS A 826 -21.48 -1.46 22.71
C HIS A 826 -22.72 -1.82 21.90
N GLN A 827 -23.21 -3.05 22.05
CA GLN A 827 -24.39 -3.51 21.32
C GLN A 827 -25.67 -2.93 21.94
N LEU A 828 -26.43 -2.17 21.16
CA LEU A 828 -27.65 -1.48 21.57
C LEU A 828 -28.88 -2.40 21.52
N ASN A 829 -28.96 -3.25 20.50
CA ASN A 829 -30.02 -4.23 20.35
C ASN A 829 -29.55 -5.48 19.59
N TYR A 830 -30.37 -6.53 19.71
CA TYR A 830 -30.14 -7.81 19.04
C TYR A 830 -31.47 -8.54 18.88
N ASN A 831 -31.96 -8.66 17.64
CA ASN A 831 -33.27 -9.25 17.39
C ASN A 831 -33.35 -9.95 16.01
N SER A 832 -34.46 -10.66 15.78
CA SER A 832 -34.84 -11.21 14.48
C SER A 832 -36.08 -10.49 13.93
N CYS A 833 -36.23 -10.48 12.61
CA CYS A 833 -37.39 -9.90 11.95
C CYS A 833 -38.34 -11.01 11.48
N GLU A 834 -39.43 -11.26 12.24
CA GLU A 834 -40.38 -12.36 11.98
C GLU A 834 -41.26 -12.13 10.74
N THR A 835 -41.46 -10.88 10.32
CA THR A 835 -42.36 -10.47 9.24
C THR A 835 -41.82 -10.80 7.84
N ILE A 836 -40.51 -10.99 7.72
CA ILE A 836 -39.86 -11.42 6.48
C ILE A 836 -39.88 -12.95 6.40
N MET A 837 -40.76 -13.48 5.54
CA MET A 837 -41.11 -14.92 5.54
C MET A 837 -40.69 -15.69 4.27
N PHE A 838 -40.05 -15.08 3.28
CA PHE A 838 -39.79 -15.76 2.00
C PHE A 838 -38.65 -16.81 2.04
N SER A 839 -37.84 -16.81 3.11
CA SER A 839 -36.86 -17.86 3.40
C SER A 839 -37.39 -18.84 4.46
N ASP A 840 -36.77 -20.01 4.56
CA ASP A 840 -36.94 -20.90 5.72
C ASP A 840 -36.13 -20.45 6.95
N HIS A 841 -35.42 -19.32 6.82
CA HIS A 841 -34.79 -18.58 7.91
C HIS A 841 -35.51 -17.25 8.21
N ARG A 842 -35.26 -16.69 9.39
CA ARG A 842 -35.57 -15.29 9.73
C ARG A 842 -34.30 -14.44 9.77
N PRO A 843 -34.31 -13.24 9.18
CA PRO A 843 -33.17 -12.34 9.26
C PRO A 843 -32.92 -11.91 10.70
N VAL A 844 -31.65 -11.81 11.07
CA VAL A 844 -31.18 -11.34 12.38
C VAL A 844 -30.43 -10.04 12.20
N TYR A 845 -30.51 -9.14 13.18
CA TYR A 845 -29.78 -7.88 13.17
C TYR A 845 -29.28 -7.51 14.56
N GLY A 846 -28.26 -6.67 14.59
CA GLY A 846 -27.77 -6.01 15.79
C GLY A 846 -27.19 -4.64 15.46
N THR A 847 -27.57 -3.65 16.25
CA THR A 847 -27.02 -2.28 16.19
C THR A 847 -25.97 -2.10 17.26
N PHE A 848 -24.85 -1.48 16.90
CA PHE A 848 -23.74 -1.15 17.79
C PHE A 848 -23.52 0.35 17.83
N GLU A 849 -23.26 0.87 19.02
CA GLU A 849 -22.52 2.12 19.20
C GLU A 849 -21.03 1.78 19.26
N ALA A 850 -20.23 2.40 18.38
CA ALA A 850 -18.79 2.20 18.33
C ALA A 850 -18.05 3.50 18.67
N LYS A 851 -17.23 3.47 19.73
CA LYS A 851 -16.38 4.60 20.10
C LYS A 851 -15.11 4.61 19.26
N VAL A 852 -15.02 5.55 18.32
CA VAL A 852 -13.89 5.66 17.37
C VAL A 852 -12.94 6.77 17.75
N LYS A 853 -11.66 6.54 17.46
CA LYS A 853 -10.55 7.48 17.69
C LYS A 853 -10.34 8.37 16.47
N ILE A 854 -10.19 9.66 16.71
CA ILE A 854 -9.83 10.67 15.70
C ILE A 854 -8.60 11.42 16.20
N ILE A 855 -7.48 11.30 15.48
CA ILE A 855 -6.22 11.98 15.79
C ILE A 855 -6.04 13.14 14.82
N ASP A 856 -5.99 14.36 15.36
CA ASP A 856 -5.55 15.53 14.60
C ASP A 856 -4.04 15.46 14.41
N GLN A 857 -3.61 14.93 13.27
CA GLN A 857 -2.19 14.75 12.95
C GLN A 857 -1.46 16.10 12.82
N ALA A 858 -2.12 17.16 12.38
CA ALA A 858 -1.52 18.48 12.22
C ALA A 858 -1.27 19.13 13.59
N LEU A 859 -2.26 19.10 14.48
CA LEU A 859 -2.11 19.58 15.85
C LEU A 859 -1.12 18.73 16.64
N ARG A 860 -1.15 17.40 16.49
CA ARG A 860 -0.17 16.49 17.09
C ARG A 860 1.25 16.87 16.64
N HIS A 861 1.44 17.12 15.34
CA HIS A 861 2.74 17.55 14.80
C HIS A 861 3.15 18.92 15.35
N LYS A 862 2.23 19.88 15.43
CA LYS A 862 2.46 21.21 16.01
C LYS A 862 2.86 21.14 17.48
N ILE A 863 2.10 20.43 18.32
CA ILE A 863 2.43 20.25 19.75
C ILE A 863 3.77 19.53 19.89
N LYS A 864 4.02 18.47 19.09
CA LYS A 864 5.31 17.79 19.06
C LYS A 864 6.44 18.78 18.78
N HIS A 865 6.26 19.66 17.80
CA HIS A 865 7.23 20.69 17.43
C HIS A 865 7.42 21.75 18.53
N GLU A 866 6.34 22.21 19.17
CA GLU A 866 6.41 23.18 20.27
C GLU A 866 7.13 22.61 21.51
N LEU A 867 6.79 21.39 21.93
CA LEU A 867 7.47 20.68 23.02
C LEU A 867 8.97 20.56 22.73
N TYR A 868 9.29 20.20 21.50
CA TYR A 868 10.67 20.09 21.03
C TYR A 868 11.41 21.43 21.13
N MET A 869 10.81 22.52 20.62
CA MET A 869 11.43 23.85 20.65
C MET A 869 11.56 24.42 22.07
N ASN A 870 10.57 24.17 22.94
CA ASN A 870 10.61 24.60 24.34
C ASN A 870 11.74 23.91 25.10
N TYR A 871 11.88 22.59 24.93
CA TYR A 871 12.97 21.84 25.55
C TYR A 871 14.33 22.34 25.05
N LYS A 872 14.48 22.52 23.73
CA LYS A 872 15.71 23.07 23.12
C LYS A 872 16.04 24.47 23.62
N GLY A 873 15.02 25.31 23.85
CA GLY A 873 15.19 26.66 24.39
C GLY A 873 15.64 26.69 25.85
N ALA A 874 15.10 25.79 26.68
CA ALA A 874 15.41 25.69 28.11
C ALA A 874 16.79 25.07 28.41
N HIS A 875 17.30 24.21 27.51
CA HIS A 875 18.58 23.50 27.68
C HIS A 875 19.66 23.99 26.68
N LYS A 876 19.60 25.27 26.28
CA LYS A 876 20.54 25.86 25.30
C LYS A 876 22.01 25.72 25.69
N ASP A 877 22.33 25.79 26.98
CA ASP A 877 23.70 25.74 27.48
C ASP A 877 24.28 24.31 27.50
N GLU A 878 23.42 23.28 27.62
CA GLU A 878 23.81 21.87 27.51
C GLU A 878 23.98 21.43 26.04
N LEU A 879 23.18 22.02 25.13
CA LEU A 879 23.15 21.70 23.69
C LEU A 879 24.22 22.42 22.84
N ASN A 880 24.79 23.53 23.32
CA ASN A 880 25.86 24.27 22.64
C ASN A 880 27.24 23.62 22.75
N SER A 881 27.37 22.50 23.45
CA SER A 881 28.62 21.72 23.58
C SER A 881 29.00 20.94 22.30
N GLY A 882 28.17 20.97 21.24
CA GLY A 882 28.43 20.25 19.99
C GLY A 882 28.40 18.72 20.12
N SER A 883 28.18 18.21 21.33
CA SER A 883 28.16 16.81 21.69
C SER A 883 26.74 16.47 22.13
N LEU A 884 25.92 15.96 21.20
CA LEU A 884 24.79 15.12 21.60
C LEU A 884 25.38 13.77 22.06
N ILE A 885 26.00 13.83 23.25
CA ILE A 885 26.52 12.77 24.10
C ILE A 885 27.80 12.10 23.60
N ASP A 886 28.93 12.54 24.15
CA ASP A 886 30.24 11.93 24.03
C ASP A 886 30.18 10.44 24.39
N LEU A 887 30.84 9.62 23.56
CA LEU A 887 31.00 8.19 23.75
C LEU A 887 31.88 7.83 24.96
N GLU A 888 32.46 8.80 25.67
CA GLU A 888 33.36 8.57 26.81
C GLU A 888 32.63 8.30 28.14
N ASP A 889 31.34 8.65 28.29
CA ASP A 889 30.66 8.67 29.60
C ASP A 889 29.93 7.38 30.03
N LEU A 890 30.22 6.20 29.43
CA LEU A 890 29.59 4.93 29.84
C LEU A 890 30.56 3.78 30.18
N GLU A 891 31.82 4.07 30.51
CA GLU A 891 32.69 3.13 31.23
C GLU A 891 32.86 3.58 32.69
N GLY A 892 31.83 3.38 33.53
CA GLY A 892 32.01 3.69 34.96
C GLY A 892 30.77 3.64 35.84
N SER A 893 30.10 2.49 35.97
CA SER A 893 29.36 2.19 37.22
C SER A 893 29.06 0.69 37.34
N SER A 894 29.91 0.00 38.08
CA SER A 894 29.59 -1.30 38.66
C SER A 894 28.84 -1.10 39.98
N PRO A 895 27.89 -1.99 40.36
CA PRO A 895 27.13 -1.85 41.59
C PRO A 895 27.91 -2.41 42.79
N SER A 896 27.95 -1.69 43.91
CA SER A 896 28.30 -2.29 45.20
C SER A 896 27.38 -1.80 46.32
N LEU A 897 26.59 -2.74 46.82
CA LEU A 897 25.82 -2.66 48.05
C LEU A 897 26.74 -2.69 49.29
N LEU A 898 26.46 -1.78 50.22
CA LEU A 898 26.52 -1.88 51.70
C LEU A 898 27.54 -2.84 52.35
N SER A 899 28.43 -2.29 53.20
CA SER A 899 28.39 -2.55 54.67
C SER A 899 29.50 -1.81 55.45
N ASP A 900 29.03 -1.23 56.56
CA ASP A 900 29.65 -0.86 57.83
C ASP A 900 31.17 -0.98 58.13
N SER A 901 31.61 0.05 58.85
CA SER A 901 32.40 0.04 60.10
C SER A 901 33.88 0.47 60.09
N ARG A 902 34.08 1.55 60.84
CA ARG A 902 35.13 1.81 61.86
C ARG A 902 36.52 2.35 61.47
N GLU A 903 36.78 3.48 62.13
CA GLU A 903 37.96 3.81 62.95
C GLU A 903 39.22 4.41 62.31
N THR A 904 39.39 5.70 62.63
CA THR A 904 40.60 6.36 63.17
C THR A 904 41.94 6.20 62.46
N SER A 905 42.54 7.30 62.02
CA SER A 905 43.56 8.05 62.78
C SER A 905 44.44 8.95 61.88
N SER A 906 44.50 10.23 62.29
CA SER A 906 45.64 11.17 62.28
C SER A 906 46.79 11.12 61.25
N LEU A 907 47.00 12.30 60.66
CA LEU A 907 48.26 13.07 60.54
C LEU A 907 49.46 12.46 59.79
N SER A 908 49.75 13.03 58.61
CA SER A 908 50.93 13.88 58.36
C SER A 908 50.77 14.63 57.05
#